data_AF-A0A7S1XFP1-F1
#
_entry.id   AF-A0A7S1XFP1-F1
#
_cell.length_a   1.000
_cell.length_b   1.000
_cell.length_c   1.000
_cell.angle_alpha   90.00
_cell.angle_beta   90.00
_cell.angle_gamma   90.00
#
_symmetry.space_group_name_H-M   'P 1'
#
loop_
_entity.id
_entity.type
_entity.pdbx_description
1 polymer ?
#
loop_
_entity_poly.entity_id
_entity_poly.type
_entity_poly.pdbx_seq_one_letter_code
_entity_poly.pdbx_strand_id
1 'polypeptide(L)'
;GKDSNATSKNSNKCINVNQVVTERMGVSKAILENVIFVHQEESQWPLGDGKKLKEKFDDIFASTRYTKALDFIRKYRRDQQIRQRELNAELGRWKEKIDWTRNIRMEYDLALEEEKKIDARRETVDRNLVRINQDLDTLRAKVRTLEESRREMDNAMAQKEEKLKYKMDIAKELNPPLEQASDEELFQWVNDSEGEVKKILEQRTNLQSELRATEDEISALSISIVELTNEKGRLEASEQVHNRNKLRLLQLKEQVLESEHLRHLPSRPDPQEGKNKWVPFLSSVHQSVQHKLQQTLNSSKERAEAAVRDVNEARIKLRTHQANIEGAKSEGREKRRLASEKASSVRSILSSELIQSGMMQALDRQRRIVESVNLSHERRSQELDLHSQQQHYDKLRSELSEVRNETATLREEKALLLLQKQIFERVDAEKRFLMEKDAELVLLSQELVERVCLLQPGQSSNGDMLDEAAKIVSSLEVNFETVRKEEQAAKTDLAASEALLSSKEKQLRCRKDTLRTLEDTIRVHYPELSKHQFEKDLEVAEERAQARSVEKAGLEGVVDYLRSLERKAQRKKSCPTCQRGLGSELSVEDFSKRVGDQIMKLQRAIEAGERNDQDLSIPLEALKKLTPVWEAMEAAIEDVQQLTLETEKLRDELGRGGSRLGSILETLQEADERRAEGQVLSGLMNKIREVEHERST
;
A
#
# COMPACT_ATOMS: atom_id res chain seq x y z
N GLY A 1 -73.97 -33.80 -17.09
CA GLY A 1 -75.11 -33.19 -17.78
C GLY A 1 -75.59 -32.01 -16.98
N LYS A 2 -75.96 -30.93 -17.68
CA LYS A 2 -77.04 -30.03 -17.28
C LYS A 2 -78.08 -30.12 -18.38
N ASP A 3 -79.30 -30.39 -17.96
CA ASP A 3 -80.59 -30.14 -18.57
C ASP A 3 -80.92 -30.69 -19.97
N SER A 4 -82.12 -31.26 -20.02
CA SER A 4 -82.74 -32.02 -21.09
C SER A 4 -83.54 -31.13 -22.07
N ASN A 5 -84.02 -31.77 -23.14
CA ASN A 5 -85.01 -31.26 -24.10
C ASN A 5 -84.61 -30.07 -24.98
N ALA A 6 -83.99 -30.39 -26.11
CA ALA A 6 -84.20 -29.64 -27.35
C ALA A 6 -84.36 -30.60 -28.55
N THR A 7 -85.63 -30.93 -28.82
CA THR A 7 -86.19 -31.21 -30.17
C THR A 7 -85.29 -31.89 -31.21
N SER A 8 -85.61 -33.15 -31.52
CA SER A 8 -85.19 -33.84 -32.74
C SER A 8 -85.62 -33.07 -33.99
N LYS A 9 -84.77 -32.16 -34.48
CA LYS A 9 -84.90 -31.50 -35.78
C LYS A 9 -84.65 -32.51 -36.90
N ASN A 10 -85.67 -33.31 -37.20
CA ASN A 10 -85.74 -34.18 -38.36
C ASN A 10 -85.82 -33.34 -39.64
N SER A 11 -84.69 -32.76 -40.03
CA SER A 11 -84.52 -32.02 -41.27
C SER A 11 -83.94 -32.93 -42.35
N ASN A 12 -84.63 -33.00 -43.49
CA ASN A 12 -84.15 -33.57 -44.75
C ASN A 12 -83.79 -35.07 -44.76
N LYS A 13 -84.78 -35.87 -44.37
CA LYS A 13 -85.36 -36.94 -45.21
C LYS A 13 -84.35 -37.78 -46.04
N CYS A 14 -83.66 -38.72 -45.38
CA CYS A 14 -83.61 -40.15 -45.76
C CYS A 14 -82.69 -40.92 -44.80
N ILE A 15 -81.45 -40.46 -44.59
CA ILE A 15 -80.44 -41.20 -43.81
C ILE A 15 -80.83 -41.37 -42.33
N ASN A 16 -81.33 -40.30 -41.70
CA ASN A 16 -81.74 -40.34 -40.30
C ASN A 16 -83.04 -41.14 -40.07
N VAL A 17 -83.89 -41.28 -41.11
CA VAL A 17 -85.09 -42.12 -41.05
C VAL A 17 -84.69 -43.58 -40.85
N ASN A 18 -83.71 -44.08 -41.61
CA ASN A 18 -83.27 -45.47 -41.48
C ASN A 18 -82.73 -45.77 -40.07
N GLN A 19 -81.94 -44.87 -39.49
CA GLN A 19 -81.45 -45.05 -38.11
C GLN A 19 -82.59 -45.04 -37.09
N VAL A 20 -83.48 -44.05 -37.13
CA VAL A 20 -84.63 -43.96 -36.20
C VAL A 20 -85.58 -45.15 -36.38
N VAL A 21 -85.80 -45.65 -37.60
CA VAL A 21 -86.62 -46.84 -37.87
C VAL A 21 -85.96 -48.09 -37.27
N THR A 22 -84.66 -48.29 -37.47
CA THR A 22 -83.92 -49.43 -36.89
C THR A 22 -83.98 -49.42 -35.35
N GLU A 23 -83.81 -48.25 -34.75
CA GLU A 23 -83.86 -48.05 -33.30
C GLU A 23 -85.27 -48.24 -32.73
N ARG A 24 -86.30 -47.75 -33.42
CA ARG A 24 -87.71 -47.93 -33.02
C ARG A 24 -88.22 -49.36 -33.20
N MET A 25 -87.69 -50.12 -34.16
CA MET A 25 -87.99 -51.54 -34.35
C MET A 25 -87.15 -52.46 -33.46
N GLY A 26 -86.14 -51.93 -32.75
CA GLY A 26 -85.27 -52.72 -31.86
C GLY A 26 -84.33 -53.70 -32.58
N VAL A 27 -84.06 -53.49 -33.86
CA VAL A 27 -83.26 -54.39 -34.71
C VAL A 27 -82.19 -53.61 -35.48
N SER A 28 -81.02 -54.21 -35.70
CA SER A 28 -79.93 -53.53 -36.41
C SER A 28 -80.25 -53.33 -37.90
N LYS A 29 -79.64 -52.31 -38.51
CA LYS A 29 -79.75 -52.06 -39.96
C LYS A 29 -79.39 -53.29 -40.79
N ALA A 30 -78.32 -54.00 -40.41
CA ALA A 30 -77.88 -55.21 -41.10
C ALA A 30 -78.89 -56.37 -40.94
N ILE A 31 -79.59 -56.51 -39.80
CA ILE A 31 -80.67 -57.49 -39.64
C ILE A 31 -81.88 -57.11 -40.51
N LEU A 32 -82.23 -55.83 -40.56
CA LEU A 32 -83.34 -55.35 -41.41
C LEU A 32 -83.07 -55.60 -42.90
N GLU A 33 -81.87 -55.29 -43.39
CA GLU A 33 -81.52 -55.42 -44.82
C GLU A 33 -81.18 -56.88 -45.22
N ASN A 34 -80.54 -57.66 -44.34
CA ASN A 34 -80.03 -58.99 -44.69
C ASN A 34 -80.85 -60.17 -44.13
N VAL A 35 -81.87 -59.93 -43.28
CA VAL A 35 -82.72 -61.00 -42.72
C VAL A 35 -84.21 -60.72 -42.89
N ILE A 36 -84.68 -59.50 -42.63
CA ILE A 36 -86.12 -59.18 -42.62
C ILE A 36 -86.63 -58.76 -44.01
N PHE A 37 -85.93 -57.84 -44.68
CA PHE A 37 -86.31 -57.28 -45.98
C PHE A 37 -85.32 -57.68 -47.08
N VAL A 38 -84.96 -58.96 -47.14
CA VAL A 38 -84.08 -59.51 -48.17
C VAL A 38 -84.77 -59.46 -49.54
N HIS A 39 -84.06 -58.97 -50.56
CA HIS A 39 -84.58 -58.96 -51.92
C HIS A 39 -84.79 -60.39 -52.45
N GLN A 40 -85.82 -60.64 -53.27
CA GLN A 40 -86.16 -62.01 -53.71
C GLN A 40 -84.99 -62.73 -54.39
N GLU A 41 -84.20 -62.01 -55.18
CA GLU A 41 -82.98 -62.49 -55.84
C GLU A 41 -81.83 -62.79 -54.86
N GLU A 42 -81.79 -62.09 -53.72
CA GLU A 42 -80.81 -62.32 -52.66
C GLU A 42 -81.31 -63.33 -51.60
N SER A 43 -82.56 -63.79 -51.64
CA SER A 43 -83.14 -64.68 -50.60
C SER A 43 -82.38 -66.00 -50.40
N GLN A 44 -81.63 -66.42 -51.41
CA GLN A 44 -80.75 -67.59 -51.38
C GLN A 44 -79.34 -67.29 -50.84
N TRP A 45 -79.06 -66.10 -50.31
CA TRP A 45 -77.74 -65.76 -49.74
C TRP A 45 -77.21 -66.74 -48.68
N PRO A 46 -78.02 -67.43 -47.84
CA PRO A 46 -77.52 -68.46 -46.93
C PRO A 46 -76.94 -69.69 -47.63
N LEU A 47 -77.30 -69.90 -48.90
CA LEU A 47 -76.80 -70.96 -49.80
C LEU A 47 -75.82 -70.42 -50.86
N GLY A 48 -75.51 -69.12 -50.83
CA GLY A 48 -74.61 -68.47 -51.79
C GLY A 48 -73.13 -68.70 -51.48
N ASP A 49 -72.26 -68.23 -52.38
CA ASP A 49 -70.81 -68.38 -52.25
C ASP A 49 -70.31 -67.91 -50.88
N GLY A 50 -69.40 -68.69 -50.27
CA GLY A 50 -68.93 -68.48 -48.89
C GLY A 50 -68.35 -67.08 -48.61
N LYS A 51 -67.93 -66.33 -49.64
CA LYS A 51 -67.54 -64.93 -49.51
C LYS A 51 -68.73 -64.00 -49.23
N LYS A 52 -69.81 -64.10 -50.02
CA LYS A 52 -71.05 -63.32 -49.83
C LYS A 52 -71.71 -63.66 -48.51
N LEU A 53 -71.74 -64.96 -48.19
CA LEU A 53 -72.20 -65.47 -46.90
C LEU A 53 -71.45 -64.78 -45.75
N LYS A 54 -70.11 -64.79 -45.79
CA LYS A 54 -69.27 -64.17 -44.75
C LYS A 54 -69.47 -62.66 -44.64
N GLU A 55 -69.56 -61.94 -45.76
CA GLU A 55 -69.80 -60.48 -45.75
C GLU A 55 -71.13 -60.14 -45.07
N LYS A 56 -72.22 -60.86 -45.41
CA LYS A 56 -73.54 -60.69 -44.77
C LYS A 56 -73.51 -61.05 -43.27
N PHE A 57 -72.78 -62.10 -42.87
CA PHE A 57 -72.56 -62.46 -41.46
C PHE A 57 -71.76 -61.40 -40.69
N ASP A 58 -70.63 -60.93 -41.23
CA ASP A 58 -69.78 -59.92 -40.58
C ASP A 58 -70.50 -58.56 -40.41
N ASP A 59 -71.43 -58.22 -41.31
CA ASP A 59 -72.32 -57.06 -41.18
C ASP A 59 -73.43 -57.27 -40.13
N ILE A 60 -74.09 -58.44 -40.11
CA ILE A 60 -75.15 -58.75 -39.11
C ILE A 60 -74.59 -58.72 -37.69
N PHE A 61 -73.41 -59.32 -37.47
CA PHE A 61 -72.76 -59.40 -36.16
C PHE A 61 -71.81 -58.22 -35.85
N ALA A 62 -71.62 -57.30 -36.81
CA ALA A 62 -70.73 -56.14 -36.71
C ALA A 62 -69.28 -56.46 -36.25
N SER A 63 -68.81 -57.69 -36.54
CA SER A 63 -67.56 -58.27 -36.04
C SER A 63 -66.35 -57.36 -36.27
N THR A 64 -66.31 -56.70 -37.43
CA THR A 64 -65.22 -55.81 -37.87
C THR A 64 -64.97 -54.62 -36.95
N ARG A 65 -66.00 -54.16 -36.22
CA ARG A 65 -65.89 -53.04 -35.27
C ARG A 65 -65.13 -53.45 -34.01
N TYR A 66 -65.36 -54.67 -33.52
CA TYR A 66 -64.63 -55.24 -32.39
C TYR A 66 -63.18 -55.56 -32.75
N THR A 67 -62.91 -56.10 -33.95
CA THR A 67 -61.54 -56.36 -34.42
C THR A 67 -60.71 -55.07 -34.46
N LYS A 68 -61.25 -53.99 -35.06
CA LYS A 68 -60.57 -52.67 -35.11
C LYS A 68 -60.29 -52.11 -33.71
N ALA A 69 -61.24 -52.22 -32.78
CA ALA A 69 -61.04 -51.78 -31.40
C ALA A 69 -59.92 -52.57 -30.69
N LEU A 70 -59.88 -53.90 -30.87
CA LEU A 70 -58.80 -54.75 -30.34
C LEU A 70 -57.43 -54.38 -30.93
N ASP A 71 -57.36 -54.05 -32.22
CA ASP A 71 -56.09 -53.64 -32.84
C ASP A 71 -55.62 -52.26 -32.40
N PHE A 72 -56.53 -51.32 -32.12
CA PHE A 72 -56.19 -50.06 -31.43
C PHE A 72 -55.68 -50.30 -30.01
N ILE A 73 -56.31 -51.19 -29.22
CA ILE A 73 -55.84 -51.55 -27.87
C ILE A 73 -54.46 -52.22 -27.93
N ARG A 74 -54.23 -53.13 -28.89
CA ARG A 74 -52.92 -53.77 -29.14
C ARG A 74 -51.85 -52.77 -29.57
N LYS A 75 -52.20 -51.77 -30.38
CA LYS A 75 -51.29 -50.69 -30.76
C LYS A 75 -50.94 -49.84 -29.53
N TYR A 76 -51.95 -49.33 -28.82
CA TYR A 76 -51.76 -48.52 -27.61
C TYR A 76 -50.90 -49.25 -26.55
N ARG A 77 -51.13 -50.55 -26.32
CA ARG A 77 -50.30 -51.35 -25.41
C ARG A 77 -48.83 -51.42 -25.86
N ARG A 78 -48.56 -51.57 -27.15
CA ARG A 78 -47.18 -51.54 -27.68
C ARG A 78 -46.54 -50.16 -27.53
N ASP A 79 -47.28 -49.11 -27.87
CA ASP A 79 -46.81 -47.72 -27.75
C ASP A 79 -46.47 -47.37 -26.28
N GLN A 80 -47.29 -47.82 -25.31
CA GLN A 80 -47.00 -47.66 -23.88
C GLN A 80 -45.82 -48.52 -23.41
N GLN A 81 -45.65 -49.75 -23.92
CA GLN A 81 -44.47 -50.58 -23.60
C GLN A 81 -43.17 -50.00 -24.16
N ILE A 82 -43.21 -49.34 -25.32
CA ILE A 82 -42.07 -48.60 -25.88
C ILE A 82 -41.76 -47.41 -24.98
N ARG A 83 -42.77 -46.58 -24.65
CA ARG A 83 -42.61 -45.42 -23.76
C ARG A 83 -42.07 -45.79 -22.37
N GLN A 84 -42.52 -46.91 -21.81
CA GLN A 84 -42.01 -47.41 -20.52
C GLN A 84 -40.52 -47.80 -20.61
N ARG A 85 -40.09 -48.42 -21.73
CA ARG A 85 -38.68 -48.76 -21.97
C ARG A 85 -37.82 -47.51 -22.22
N GLU A 86 -38.35 -46.51 -22.90
CA GLU A 86 -37.68 -45.23 -23.11
C GLU A 86 -37.45 -44.49 -21.79
N LEU A 87 -38.49 -44.35 -20.97
CA LEU A 87 -38.38 -43.80 -19.61
C LEU A 87 -37.40 -44.61 -18.74
N ASN A 88 -37.45 -45.94 -18.80
CA ASN A 88 -36.51 -46.85 -18.12
C ASN A 88 -35.08 -46.84 -18.70
N ALA A 89 -34.82 -46.12 -19.79
CA ALA A 89 -33.49 -45.86 -20.32
C ALA A 89 -33.05 -44.39 -20.14
N GLU A 90 -34.00 -43.48 -19.93
CA GLU A 90 -33.77 -42.06 -19.62
C GLU A 90 -33.36 -41.86 -18.18
N LEU A 91 -34.23 -42.21 -17.22
CA LEU A 91 -33.86 -42.46 -15.83
C LEU A 91 -32.55 -43.29 -15.88
N GLY A 92 -32.53 -44.37 -16.67
CA GLY A 92 -31.38 -45.17 -17.09
C GLY A 92 -30.00 -44.47 -17.12
N ARG A 93 -29.84 -43.53 -18.05
CA ARG A 93 -28.56 -42.83 -18.28
C ARG A 93 -28.16 -41.97 -17.11
N TRP A 94 -29.13 -41.45 -16.37
CA TRP A 94 -28.85 -40.88 -15.09
C TRP A 94 -28.87 -41.87 -13.91
N LYS A 95 -28.52 -43.17 -14.01
CA LYS A 95 -27.81 -43.85 -12.87
C LYS A 95 -26.30 -43.94 -13.01
N GLU A 96 -25.69 -43.39 -14.06
CA GLU A 96 -24.21 -43.27 -14.13
C GLU A 96 -23.65 -41.87 -13.70
N LYS A 97 -24.05 -40.77 -14.35
CA LYS A 97 -23.80 -39.33 -14.04
C LYS A 97 -23.75 -38.70 -12.59
N ILE A 98 -24.35 -39.18 -11.48
CA ILE A 98 -24.08 -38.72 -10.07
C ILE A 98 -23.41 -39.74 -9.19
N ASP A 99 -23.42 -41.02 -9.48
CA ASP A 99 -22.41 -41.85 -8.84
C ASP A 99 -21.04 -41.31 -9.35
N TRP A 100 -21.00 -40.84 -10.61
CA TRP A 100 -20.02 -39.88 -11.12
C TRP A 100 -19.95 -38.49 -10.40
N THR A 101 -21.01 -37.68 -10.34
CA THR A 101 -21.01 -36.36 -9.62
C THR A 101 -20.89 -36.46 -8.08
N ARG A 102 -20.97 -37.66 -7.48
CA ARG A 102 -20.75 -37.99 -6.07
C ARG A 102 -19.29 -38.36 -5.88
N ASN A 103 -18.72 -39.15 -6.77
CA ASN A 103 -17.27 -39.35 -6.82
C ASN A 103 -16.55 -38.02 -7.05
N ILE A 104 -16.92 -37.21 -8.06
CA ILE A 104 -16.30 -35.89 -8.29
C ILE A 104 -16.49 -34.95 -7.09
N ARG A 105 -17.64 -34.98 -6.41
CA ARG A 105 -17.83 -34.15 -5.21
C ARG A 105 -16.97 -34.64 -4.04
N MET A 106 -16.84 -35.95 -3.86
CA MET A 106 -15.97 -36.55 -2.85
C MET A 106 -14.49 -36.28 -3.14
N GLU A 107 -14.06 -36.37 -4.41
CA GLU A 107 -12.73 -36.00 -4.88
C GLU A 107 -12.45 -34.51 -4.65
N TYR A 108 -13.43 -33.63 -4.92
CA TYR A 108 -13.33 -32.19 -4.64
C TYR A 108 -13.26 -31.90 -3.14
N ASP A 109 -14.15 -32.49 -2.34
CA ASP A 109 -14.18 -32.29 -0.88
C ASP A 109 -12.88 -32.82 -0.23
N LEU A 110 -12.28 -33.91 -0.77
CA LEU A 110 -10.95 -34.40 -0.38
C LEU A 110 -9.84 -33.43 -0.79
N ALA A 111 -9.84 -32.94 -2.03
CA ALA A 111 -8.82 -31.98 -2.52
C ALA A 111 -8.86 -30.65 -1.74
N LEU A 112 -10.05 -30.17 -1.37
CA LEU A 112 -10.23 -29.00 -0.52
C LEU A 112 -9.69 -29.22 0.91
N GLU A 113 -9.81 -30.44 1.42
CA GLU A 113 -9.25 -30.80 2.73
C GLU A 113 -7.72 -31.01 2.69
N GLU A 114 -7.16 -31.34 1.52
CA GLU A 114 -5.72 -31.31 1.26
C GLU A 114 -5.18 -29.88 1.11
N GLU A 115 -5.90 -29.00 0.41
CA GLU A 115 -5.59 -27.57 0.26
C GLU A 115 -5.45 -26.90 1.63
N LYS A 116 -6.46 -27.01 2.51
CA LYS A 116 -6.39 -26.50 3.89
C LYS A 116 -5.18 -27.02 4.69
N LYS A 117 -4.79 -28.28 4.48
CA LYS A 117 -3.62 -28.87 5.15
C LYS A 117 -2.31 -28.32 4.59
N ILE A 118 -2.26 -28.00 3.29
CA ILE A 118 -1.13 -27.33 2.66
C ILE A 118 -1.03 -25.90 3.20
N ASP A 119 -2.13 -25.16 3.28
CA ASP A 119 -2.16 -23.79 3.82
C ASP A 119 -1.72 -23.73 5.28
N ALA A 120 -2.28 -24.60 6.15
CA ALA A 120 -1.87 -24.68 7.55
C ALA A 120 -0.37 -25.04 7.72
N ARG A 121 0.18 -25.88 6.82
CA ARG A 121 1.62 -26.17 6.80
C ARG A 121 2.43 -24.97 6.30
N ARG A 122 1.96 -24.23 5.28
CA ARG A 122 2.56 -22.99 4.78
C ARG A 122 2.64 -21.94 5.88
N GLU A 123 1.54 -21.65 6.58
CA GLU A 123 1.53 -20.72 7.72
C GLU A 123 2.50 -21.13 8.84
N THR A 124 2.70 -22.42 9.04
CA THR A 124 3.66 -22.94 10.02
C THR A 124 5.10 -22.76 9.53
N VAL A 125 5.36 -22.98 8.24
CA VAL A 125 6.67 -22.75 7.59
C VAL A 125 7.02 -21.26 7.56
N ASP A 126 6.10 -20.39 7.15
CA ASP A 126 6.33 -18.93 7.11
C ASP A 126 6.58 -18.39 8.53
N ARG A 127 5.84 -18.85 9.57
CA ARG A 127 6.14 -18.52 10.98
C ARG A 127 7.52 -18.99 11.43
N ASN A 128 7.90 -20.21 11.08
CA ASN A 128 9.23 -20.74 11.41
C ASN A 128 10.35 -19.97 10.68
N LEU A 129 10.16 -19.58 9.41
CA LEU A 129 11.08 -18.74 8.66
C LEU A 129 11.26 -17.36 9.30
N VAL A 130 10.17 -16.71 9.73
CA VAL A 130 10.26 -15.42 10.44
C VAL A 130 11.07 -15.57 11.74
N ARG A 131 10.81 -16.61 12.55
CA ARG A 131 11.58 -16.86 13.77
C ARG A 131 13.05 -17.13 13.48
N ILE A 132 13.36 -18.02 12.52
CA ILE A 132 14.75 -18.36 12.15
C ILE A 132 15.51 -17.13 11.62
N ASN A 133 14.85 -16.23 10.88
CA ASN A 133 15.47 -14.98 10.44
C ASN A 133 15.75 -14.02 11.61
N GLN A 134 14.83 -13.91 12.58
CA GLN A 134 15.06 -13.15 13.81
C GLN A 134 16.22 -13.74 14.63
N ASP A 135 16.24 -15.06 14.81
CA ASP A 135 17.31 -15.78 15.50
C ASP A 135 18.67 -15.51 14.80
N LEU A 136 18.73 -15.61 13.46
CA LEU A 136 19.93 -15.27 12.68
C LEU A 136 20.37 -13.82 12.83
N ASP A 137 19.46 -12.85 12.84
CA ASP A 137 19.83 -11.45 13.00
C ASP A 137 20.33 -11.15 14.42
N THR A 138 19.80 -11.81 15.45
CA THR A 138 20.40 -11.74 16.81
C THR A 138 21.78 -12.40 16.87
N LEU A 139 21.99 -13.53 16.19
CA LEU A 139 23.30 -14.20 16.12
C LEU A 139 24.32 -13.35 15.34
N ARG A 140 23.92 -12.73 14.23
CA ARG A 140 24.74 -11.76 13.48
C ARG A 140 25.12 -10.56 14.34
N ALA A 141 24.21 -10.05 15.16
CA ALA A 141 24.51 -8.98 16.11
C ALA A 141 25.54 -9.44 17.17
N LYS A 142 25.37 -10.63 17.75
CA LYS A 142 26.35 -11.24 18.68
C LYS A 142 27.72 -11.42 18.04
N VAL A 143 27.80 -11.97 16.83
CA VAL A 143 29.06 -12.11 16.07
C VAL A 143 29.75 -10.77 15.89
N ARG A 144 29.04 -9.71 15.50
CA ARG A 144 29.61 -8.35 15.41
C ARG A 144 30.17 -7.87 16.75
N THR A 145 29.45 -8.07 17.86
CA THR A 145 29.96 -7.67 19.20
C THR A 145 31.17 -8.48 19.65
N LEU A 146 31.23 -9.77 19.31
CA LEU A 146 32.38 -10.64 19.60
C LEU A 146 33.58 -10.29 18.72
N GLU A 147 33.37 -9.95 17.44
CA GLU A 147 34.42 -9.42 16.57
C GLU A 147 34.99 -8.10 17.09
N GLU A 148 34.14 -7.18 17.53
CA GLU A 148 34.57 -5.87 18.04
C GLU A 148 35.36 -6.02 19.34
N SER A 149 34.84 -6.79 20.30
CA SER A 149 35.55 -7.12 21.55
C SER A 149 36.88 -7.84 21.27
N ARG A 150 36.93 -8.73 20.26
CA ARG A 150 38.17 -9.36 19.82
C ARG A 150 39.15 -8.34 19.22
N ARG A 151 38.70 -7.38 18.40
CA ARG A 151 39.55 -6.30 17.87
C ARG A 151 40.13 -5.44 18.99
N GLU A 152 39.33 -5.11 20.01
CA GLU A 152 39.79 -4.40 21.20
C GLU A 152 40.88 -5.18 21.95
N MET A 153 40.70 -6.49 22.15
CA MET A 153 41.68 -7.37 22.79
C MET A 153 42.96 -7.55 21.96
N ASP A 154 42.85 -7.74 20.64
CA ASP A 154 43.99 -7.85 19.73
C ASP A 154 44.78 -6.51 19.69
N ASN A 155 44.11 -5.36 19.73
CA ASN A 155 44.73 -4.03 19.85
C ASN A 155 45.42 -3.81 21.20
N ALA A 156 44.77 -4.20 22.31
CA ALA A 156 45.34 -4.09 23.65
C ALA A 156 46.59 -4.96 23.81
N MET A 157 46.58 -6.16 23.21
CA MET A 157 47.75 -7.04 23.13
C MET A 157 48.88 -6.41 22.31
N ALA A 158 48.60 -5.86 21.13
CA ALA A 158 49.62 -5.19 20.31
C ALA A 158 50.28 -4.03 21.07
N GLN A 159 49.51 -3.17 21.75
CA GLN A 159 50.04 -2.10 22.60
C GLN A 159 50.86 -2.63 23.79
N LYS A 160 50.46 -3.76 24.39
CA LYS A 160 51.19 -4.37 25.51
C LYS A 160 52.50 -5.01 25.05
N GLU A 161 52.52 -5.66 23.90
CA GLU A 161 53.73 -6.18 23.25
C GLU A 161 54.70 -5.08 22.84
N GLU A 162 54.20 -3.97 22.29
CA GLU A 162 55.02 -2.80 21.95
C GLU A 162 55.65 -2.18 23.20
N LYS A 163 54.86 -1.98 24.27
CA LYS A 163 55.37 -1.52 25.58
C LYS A 163 56.37 -2.50 26.20
N LEU A 164 56.18 -3.81 26.04
CA LEU A 164 57.13 -4.83 26.50
C LEU A 164 58.43 -4.81 25.68
N LYS A 165 58.36 -4.68 24.35
CA LYS A 165 59.53 -4.52 23.47
C LYS A 165 60.30 -3.24 23.84
N TYR A 166 59.61 -2.11 23.97
CA TYR A 166 60.21 -0.85 24.40
C TYR A 166 60.92 -0.95 25.76
N LYS A 167 60.28 -1.57 26.76
CA LYS A 167 60.92 -1.84 28.06
C LYS A 167 62.11 -2.79 27.96
N MET A 168 62.00 -3.84 27.14
CA MET A 168 63.06 -4.82 26.91
C MET A 168 64.26 -4.18 26.20
N ASP A 169 64.03 -3.29 25.23
CA ASP A 169 65.10 -2.64 24.47
C ASP A 169 65.78 -1.56 25.32
N ILE A 170 65.03 -0.80 26.14
CA ILE A 170 65.60 0.02 27.23
C ILE A 170 66.46 -0.82 28.18
N ALA A 171 65.98 -1.99 28.60
CA ALA A 171 66.72 -2.89 29.49
C ALA A 171 67.96 -3.55 28.83
N LYS A 172 68.04 -3.57 27.50
CA LYS A 172 69.24 -4.01 26.75
C LYS A 172 70.24 -2.88 26.53
N GLU A 173 69.76 -1.65 26.30
CA GLU A 173 70.61 -0.45 26.21
C GLU A 173 71.19 -0.07 27.58
N LEU A 174 70.48 -0.33 28.67
CA LEU A 174 70.94 -0.16 30.06
C LEU A 174 71.68 -1.41 30.58
N ASN A 175 73.00 -1.40 30.42
CA ASN A 175 73.87 -2.49 30.85
C ASN A 175 75.13 -1.90 31.52
N PRO A 176 75.35 -1.95 32.87
CA PRO A 176 74.53 -2.38 34.03
C PRO A 176 74.24 -1.18 34.99
N PRO A 177 73.76 -1.30 36.27
CA PRO A 177 73.46 -2.51 37.06
C PRO A 177 72.02 -2.63 37.61
N LEU A 178 71.52 -3.87 37.56
CA LEU A 178 70.35 -4.36 38.30
C LEU A 178 70.74 -4.67 39.77
N GLU A 179 71.22 -3.67 40.51
CA GLU A 179 71.67 -3.82 41.91
C GLU A 179 70.73 -3.14 42.94
N GLN A 180 69.58 -2.60 42.50
CA GLN A 180 68.65 -1.84 43.35
C GLN A 180 67.17 -2.27 43.28
N ALA A 181 66.85 -3.27 42.47
CA ALA A 181 65.60 -4.03 42.60
C ALA A 181 65.97 -5.40 43.18
N SER A 182 65.17 -5.92 44.11
CA SER A 182 65.35 -7.30 44.54
C SER A 182 65.02 -8.24 43.38
N ASP A 183 65.81 -9.30 43.17
CA ASP A 183 65.48 -10.34 42.17
C ASP A 183 64.03 -10.83 42.37
N GLU A 184 63.59 -10.93 43.63
CA GLU A 184 62.23 -11.32 44.02
C GLU A 184 61.14 -10.38 43.45
N GLU A 185 61.38 -9.08 43.40
CA GLU A 185 60.44 -8.08 42.86
C GLU A 185 60.38 -8.15 41.32
N LEU A 186 61.53 -8.41 40.68
CA LEU A 186 61.62 -8.59 39.24
C LEU A 186 60.93 -9.90 38.81
N PHE A 187 61.14 -10.99 39.56
CA PHE A 187 60.44 -12.26 39.36
C PHE A 187 58.94 -12.16 39.60
N GLN A 188 58.49 -11.38 40.60
CA GLN A 188 57.07 -11.08 40.79
C GLN A 188 56.49 -10.34 39.59
N TRP A 189 57.12 -9.28 39.08
CA TRP A 189 56.64 -8.57 37.90
C TRP A 189 56.60 -9.43 36.62
N VAL A 190 57.56 -10.33 36.44
CA VAL A 190 57.53 -11.28 35.31
C VAL A 190 56.38 -12.28 35.50
N ASN A 191 56.20 -12.87 36.68
CA ASN A 191 55.07 -13.78 36.97
C ASN A 191 53.71 -13.09 36.83
N ASP A 192 53.56 -11.87 37.32
CA ASP A 192 52.31 -11.10 37.23
C ASP A 192 51.99 -10.77 35.77
N SER A 193 52.99 -10.33 34.99
CA SER A 193 52.79 -9.99 33.58
C SER A 193 52.56 -11.22 32.70
N GLU A 194 53.22 -12.36 32.97
CA GLU A 194 52.93 -13.65 32.36
C GLU A 194 51.55 -14.19 32.75
N GLY A 195 51.15 -14.07 34.02
CA GLY A 195 49.84 -14.48 34.52
C GLY A 195 48.73 -13.69 33.85
N GLU A 196 48.91 -12.38 33.70
CA GLU A 196 47.96 -11.52 33.00
C GLU A 196 47.90 -11.81 31.50
N VAL A 197 49.03 -12.17 30.86
CA VAL A 197 49.04 -12.64 29.47
C VAL A 197 48.34 -14.00 29.33
N LYS A 198 48.51 -14.94 30.28
CA LYS A 198 47.79 -16.23 30.30
C LYS A 198 46.28 -16.02 30.40
N LYS A 199 45.79 -15.18 31.31
CA LYS A 199 44.35 -14.81 31.41
C LYS A 199 43.80 -14.26 30.10
N ILE A 200 44.53 -13.35 29.45
CA ILE A 200 44.12 -12.76 28.17
C ILE A 200 44.10 -13.80 27.04
N LEU A 201 45.06 -14.72 27.01
CA LEU A 201 45.08 -15.82 26.04
C LEU A 201 43.92 -16.80 26.27
N GLU A 202 43.60 -17.14 27.52
CA GLU A 202 42.45 -17.98 27.88
C GLU A 202 41.12 -17.32 27.48
N GLN A 203 40.94 -16.03 27.78
CA GLN A 203 39.79 -15.24 27.34
C GLN A 203 39.68 -15.23 25.81
N ARG A 204 40.79 -15.01 25.09
CA ARG A 204 40.81 -15.06 23.62
C ARG A 204 40.43 -16.44 23.07
N THR A 205 40.90 -17.54 23.69
CA THR A 205 40.53 -18.90 23.25
C THR A 205 39.06 -19.20 23.52
N ASN A 206 38.50 -18.71 24.63
CA ASN A 206 37.07 -18.87 24.94
C ASN A 206 36.21 -18.10 23.92
N LEU A 207 36.52 -16.81 23.68
CA LEU A 207 35.86 -16.00 22.66
C LEU A 207 35.99 -16.59 21.25
N GLN A 208 37.14 -17.21 20.92
CA GLN A 208 37.30 -17.94 19.64
C GLN A 208 36.47 -19.21 19.56
N SER A 209 36.22 -19.91 20.68
CA SER A 209 35.34 -21.08 20.70
C SER A 209 33.86 -20.71 20.62
N GLU A 210 33.45 -19.63 21.30
CA GLU A 210 32.11 -19.06 21.23
C GLU A 210 31.80 -18.51 19.83
N LEU A 211 32.76 -17.80 19.21
CA LEU A 211 32.62 -17.33 17.83
C LEU A 211 32.38 -18.51 16.87
N ARG A 212 33.20 -19.56 16.94
CA ARG A 212 33.02 -20.76 16.09
C ARG A 212 31.68 -21.46 16.34
N ALA A 213 31.25 -21.61 17.59
CA ALA A 213 29.95 -22.18 17.90
C ALA A 213 28.80 -21.36 17.28
N THR A 214 28.87 -20.02 17.35
CA THR A 214 27.88 -19.14 16.71
C THR A 214 27.96 -19.12 15.18
N GLU A 215 29.16 -19.26 14.60
CA GLU A 215 29.34 -19.44 13.14
C GLU A 215 28.73 -20.77 12.66
N ASP A 216 28.94 -21.86 13.40
CA ASP A 216 28.35 -23.18 13.13
C ASP A 216 26.81 -23.13 13.24
N GLU A 217 26.25 -22.48 14.28
CA GLU A 217 24.80 -22.25 14.40
C GLU A 217 24.23 -21.43 13.23
N ILE A 218 24.90 -20.34 12.83
CA ILE A 218 24.52 -19.54 11.66
C ILE A 218 24.55 -20.39 10.39
N SER A 219 25.53 -21.30 10.24
CA SER A 219 25.63 -22.19 9.08
C SER A 219 24.46 -23.19 9.03
N ALA A 220 24.08 -23.77 10.18
CA ALA A 220 22.97 -24.72 10.29
C ALA A 220 21.61 -24.04 10.01
N LEU A 221 21.39 -22.85 10.56
CA LEU A 221 20.19 -22.04 10.28
C LEU A 221 20.14 -21.61 8.80
N SER A 222 21.28 -21.29 8.19
CA SER A 222 21.36 -20.94 6.76
C SER A 222 20.99 -22.13 5.85
N ILE A 223 21.42 -23.35 6.19
CA ILE A 223 21.00 -24.57 5.49
C ILE A 223 19.48 -24.77 5.64
N SER A 224 18.94 -24.61 6.85
CA SER A 224 17.51 -24.73 7.10
C SER A 224 16.67 -23.70 6.33
N ILE A 225 17.15 -22.46 6.18
CA ILE A 225 16.52 -21.46 5.31
C ILE A 225 16.48 -21.92 3.86
N VAL A 226 17.58 -22.47 3.32
CA VAL A 226 17.61 -22.97 1.94
C VAL A 226 16.61 -24.11 1.74
N GLU A 227 16.51 -25.04 2.69
CA GLU A 227 15.51 -26.13 2.65
C GLU A 227 14.06 -25.59 2.68
N LEU A 228 13.74 -24.69 3.61
CA LEU A 228 12.42 -24.08 3.74
C LEU A 228 12.06 -23.19 2.54
N THR A 229 13.05 -22.52 1.93
CA THR A 229 12.86 -21.73 0.70
C THR A 229 12.58 -22.62 -0.51
N ASN A 230 13.28 -23.75 -0.64
CA ASN A 230 13.01 -24.74 -1.68
C ASN A 230 11.62 -25.38 -1.51
N GLU A 231 11.21 -25.67 -0.27
CA GLU A 231 9.87 -26.17 0.04
C GLU A 231 8.79 -25.13 -0.32
N LYS A 232 8.99 -23.86 0.05
CA LYS A 232 8.11 -22.75 -0.33
C LYS A 232 7.96 -22.62 -1.85
N GLY A 233 9.06 -22.61 -2.60
CA GLY A 233 9.03 -22.55 -4.07
C GLY A 233 8.31 -23.75 -4.70
N ARG A 234 8.38 -24.94 -4.08
CA ARG A 234 7.62 -26.12 -4.51
C ARG A 234 6.11 -25.95 -4.30
N LEU A 235 5.70 -25.38 -3.17
CA LEU A 235 4.29 -25.09 -2.86
C LEU A 235 3.73 -24.00 -3.80
N GLU A 236 4.47 -22.91 -4.01
CA GLU A 236 4.10 -21.83 -4.95
C GLU A 236 3.96 -22.33 -6.39
N ALA A 237 4.84 -23.23 -6.84
CA ALA A 237 4.72 -23.87 -8.15
C ALA A 237 3.43 -24.73 -8.28
N SER A 238 3.05 -25.43 -7.20
CA SER A 238 1.79 -26.18 -7.14
C SER A 238 0.56 -25.25 -7.22
N GLU A 239 0.60 -24.14 -6.47
CA GLU A 239 -0.45 -23.10 -6.49
C GLU A 239 -0.62 -22.50 -7.88
N GLN A 240 0.47 -22.17 -8.58
CA GLN A 240 0.42 -21.65 -9.96
C GLN A 240 -0.21 -22.64 -10.95
N VAL A 241 0.06 -23.94 -10.80
CA VAL A 241 -0.58 -24.99 -11.62
C VAL A 241 -2.07 -25.07 -11.31
N HIS A 242 -2.47 -25.00 -10.03
CA HIS A 242 -3.88 -24.98 -9.63
C HIS A 242 -4.61 -23.74 -10.18
N ASN A 243 -4.04 -22.55 -10.03
CA ASN A 243 -4.62 -21.30 -10.55
C ASN A 243 -4.74 -21.29 -12.09
N ARG A 244 -3.77 -21.87 -12.82
CA ARG A 244 -3.89 -22.08 -14.28
C ARG A 244 -5.05 -23.03 -14.63
N ASN A 245 -5.25 -24.09 -13.86
CA ASN A 245 -6.39 -25.00 -14.07
C ASN A 245 -7.74 -24.30 -13.80
N LYS A 246 -7.82 -23.47 -12.74
CA LYS A 246 -8.98 -22.65 -12.40
C LYS A 246 -9.33 -21.64 -13.51
N LEU A 247 -8.33 -20.90 -14.02
CA LEU A 247 -8.47 -19.99 -15.17
C LEU A 247 -8.95 -20.72 -16.43
N ARG A 248 -8.37 -21.88 -16.75
CA ARG A 248 -8.78 -22.71 -17.89
C ARG A 248 -10.23 -23.19 -17.77
N LEU A 249 -10.70 -23.46 -16.55
CA LEU A 249 -12.07 -23.89 -16.28
C LEU A 249 -13.07 -22.73 -16.43
N LEU A 250 -12.67 -21.50 -16.05
CA LEU A 250 -13.44 -20.28 -16.31
C LEU A 250 -13.51 -19.95 -17.81
N GLN A 251 -12.40 -20.03 -18.54
CA GLN A 251 -12.38 -19.85 -20.00
C GLN A 251 -13.26 -20.87 -20.72
N LEU A 252 -13.29 -22.12 -20.25
CA LEU A 252 -14.17 -23.15 -20.82
C LEU A 252 -15.65 -22.85 -20.56
N LYS A 253 -15.99 -22.28 -19.39
CA LYS A 253 -17.35 -21.81 -19.06
C LYS A 253 -17.76 -20.63 -19.95
N GLU A 254 -16.86 -19.70 -20.20
CA GLU A 254 -17.07 -18.51 -21.04
C GLU A 254 -17.25 -18.89 -22.52
N GLN A 255 -16.41 -19.76 -23.06
CA GLN A 255 -16.54 -20.29 -24.43
C GLN A 255 -17.88 -21.03 -24.68
N VAL A 256 -18.46 -21.65 -23.65
CA VAL A 256 -19.80 -22.25 -23.73
C VAL A 256 -20.90 -21.16 -23.77
N LEU A 257 -20.75 -20.10 -22.99
CA LEU A 257 -21.68 -18.95 -22.93
C LEU A 257 -21.61 -18.06 -24.19
N GLU A 258 -20.43 -17.88 -24.78
CA GLU A 258 -20.22 -17.07 -25.99
C GLU A 258 -20.68 -17.73 -27.28
N SER A 259 -20.99 -19.04 -27.25
CA SER A 259 -21.59 -19.70 -28.41
C SER A 259 -22.91 -18.99 -28.78
N GLU A 260 -22.98 -18.48 -30.03
CA GLU A 260 -23.88 -17.39 -30.48
C GLU A 260 -25.40 -17.62 -30.28
N HIS A 261 -25.79 -18.80 -29.80
CA HIS A 261 -27.16 -19.31 -29.77
C HIS A 261 -27.89 -18.95 -28.47
N LEU A 262 -27.17 -18.43 -27.47
CA LEU A 262 -27.72 -18.01 -26.17
C LEU A 262 -27.96 -16.49 -26.06
N ARG A 263 -27.45 -15.68 -27.00
CA ARG A 263 -27.46 -14.21 -26.93
C ARG A 263 -28.80 -13.54 -27.33
N HIS A 264 -29.85 -14.32 -27.62
CA HIS A 264 -31.11 -13.83 -28.18
C HIS A 264 -32.36 -14.13 -27.32
N LEU A 265 -32.18 -14.53 -26.06
CA LEU A 265 -33.30 -14.80 -25.14
C LEU A 265 -33.96 -13.49 -24.66
N PRO A 266 -35.24 -13.22 -25.01
CA PRO A 266 -35.99 -12.10 -24.44
C PRO A 266 -36.38 -12.44 -23.00
N SER A 267 -36.28 -11.47 -22.08
CA SER A 267 -36.37 -11.72 -20.64
C SER A 267 -37.74 -12.17 -20.09
N ARG A 268 -38.78 -12.34 -20.93
CA ARG A 268 -40.06 -12.99 -20.57
C ARG A 268 -40.92 -13.29 -21.81
N PRO A 269 -41.42 -14.52 -22.00
CA PRO A 269 -42.53 -14.81 -22.90
C PRO A 269 -43.89 -14.73 -22.17
N ASP A 270 -44.90 -14.17 -22.83
CA ASP A 270 -46.32 -14.30 -22.42
C ASP A 270 -46.77 -15.77 -22.60
N PRO A 271 -47.39 -16.42 -21.59
CA PRO A 271 -47.80 -17.82 -21.67
C PRO A 271 -48.73 -18.23 -22.83
N GLN A 272 -49.47 -17.30 -23.47
CA GLN A 272 -50.53 -17.70 -24.42
C GLN A 272 -50.16 -17.73 -25.91
N GLU A 273 -49.14 -16.99 -26.39
CA GLU A 273 -48.73 -17.04 -27.81
C GLU A 273 -47.61 -18.07 -28.12
N GLY A 274 -47.02 -18.69 -27.08
CA GLY A 274 -45.71 -19.34 -27.20
C GLY A 274 -45.63 -20.60 -28.08
N LYS A 275 -46.62 -21.50 -28.04
CA LYS A 275 -46.41 -22.90 -28.48
C LYS A 275 -46.03 -23.07 -29.96
N ASN A 276 -46.62 -22.28 -30.87
CA ASN A 276 -46.47 -22.51 -32.31
C ASN A 276 -45.22 -21.85 -32.94
N LYS A 277 -44.56 -20.92 -32.23
CA LYS A 277 -43.31 -20.27 -32.69
C LYS A 277 -42.07 -20.75 -31.93
N TRP A 278 -42.21 -21.05 -30.64
CA TRP A 278 -41.07 -21.42 -29.80
C TRP A 278 -40.62 -22.88 -29.97
N VAL A 279 -41.52 -23.83 -30.24
CA VAL A 279 -41.12 -25.23 -30.43
C VAL A 279 -40.21 -25.40 -31.67
N PRO A 280 -40.50 -24.83 -32.85
CA PRO A 280 -39.57 -24.85 -33.99
C PRO A 280 -38.24 -24.13 -33.70
N PHE A 281 -38.29 -22.96 -33.04
CA PHE A 281 -37.08 -22.18 -32.71
C PHE A 281 -36.18 -22.91 -31.71
N LEU A 282 -36.73 -23.40 -30.59
CA LEU A 282 -35.99 -24.19 -29.61
C LEU A 282 -35.48 -25.50 -30.20
N SER A 283 -36.22 -26.14 -31.11
CA SER A 283 -35.75 -27.33 -31.82
C SER A 283 -34.60 -27.01 -32.79
N SER A 284 -34.63 -25.86 -33.47
CA SER A 284 -33.54 -25.37 -34.32
C SER A 284 -32.29 -24.98 -33.52
N VAL A 285 -32.46 -24.28 -32.39
CA VAL A 285 -31.37 -23.99 -31.44
C VAL A 285 -30.79 -25.28 -30.87
N HIS A 286 -31.64 -26.23 -30.48
CA HIS A 286 -31.21 -27.55 -30.02
C HIS A 286 -30.41 -28.29 -31.11
N GLN A 287 -30.89 -28.34 -32.35
CA GLN A 287 -30.16 -28.95 -33.47
C GLN A 287 -28.82 -28.27 -33.74
N SER A 288 -28.75 -26.94 -33.71
CA SER A 288 -27.51 -26.20 -33.96
C SER A 288 -26.50 -26.38 -32.82
N VAL A 289 -26.94 -26.29 -31.56
CA VAL A 289 -26.11 -26.57 -30.38
C VAL A 289 -25.66 -28.03 -30.38
N GLN A 290 -26.53 -28.98 -30.72
CA GLN A 290 -26.20 -30.39 -30.84
C GLN A 290 -25.19 -30.63 -31.98
N HIS A 291 -25.31 -29.95 -33.12
CA HIS A 291 -24.37 -30.04 -34.23
C HIS A 291 -22.99 -29.43 -33.86
N LYS A 292 -22.94 -28.24 -33.27
CA LYS A 292 -21.69 -27.61 -32.78
C LYS A 292 -21.05 -28.43 -31.65
N LEU A 293 -21.84 -29.03 -30.77
CA LEU A 293 -21.36 -29.97 -29.74
C LEU A 293 -20.80 -31.26 -30.37
N GLN A 294 -21.46 -31.83 -31.37
CA GLN A 294 -20.98 -33.00 -32.11
C GLN A 294 -19.66 -32.69 -32.83
N GLN A 295 -19.55 -31.51 -33.46
CA GLN A 295 -18.35 -31.04 -34.16
C GLN A 295 -17.18 -30.77 -33.21
N THR A 296 -17.42 -30.16 -32.05
CA THR A 296 -16.38 -29.96 -31.01
C THR A 296 -15.99 -31.27 -30.33
N LEU A 297 -16.92 -32.20 -30.13
CA LEU A 297 -16.64 -33.55 -29.62
C LEU A 297 -15.79 -34.35 -30.61
N ASN A 298 -16.10 -34.28 -31.92
CA ASN A 298 -15.30 -34.95 -32.95
C ASN A 298 -13.90 -34.33 -33.05
N SER A 299 -13.77 -33.00 -33.07
CA SER A 299 -12.43 -32.35 -33.11
C SER A 299 -11.62 -32.53 -31.82
N SER A 300 -12.26 -32.78 -30.67
CA SER A 300 -11.54 -33.15 -29.44
C SER A 300 -11.14 -34.63 -29.44
N LYS A 301 -11.96 -35.53 -30.00
CA LYS A 301 -11.59 -36.93 -30.26
C LYS A 301 -10.43 -37.03 -31.24
N GLU A 302 -10.49 -36.36 -32.39
CA GLU A 302 -9.40 -36.36 -33.39
C GLU A 302 -8.08 -35.85 -32.81
N ARG A 303 -8.12 -34.80 -31.97
CA ARG A 303 -6.93 -34.30 -31.25
C ARG A 303 -6.44 -35.26 -30.16
N ALA A 304 -7.34 -35.93 -29.44
CA ALA A 304 -6.97 -36.96 -28.48
C ALA A 304 -6.37 -38.19 -29.17
N GLU A 305 -6.92 -38.61 -30.30
CA GLU A 305 -6.43 -39.70 -31.15
C GLU A 305 -5.11 -39.33 -31.85
N ALA A 306 -4.89 -38.06 -32.20
CA ALA A 306 -3.58 -37.55 -32.63
C ALA A 306 -2.57 -37.63 -31.48
N ALA A 307 -2.86 -37.05 -30.31
CA ALA A 307 -1.96 -37.11 -29.16
C ALA A 307 -1.68 -38.55 -28.68
N VAL A 308 -2.67 -39.46 -28.75
CA VAL A 308 -2.48 -40.89 -28.46
C VAL A 308 -1.63 -41.56 -29.54
N ARG A 309 -1.75 -41.18 -30.82
CA ARG A 309 -0.84 -41.64 -31.88
C ARG A 309 0.57 -41.13 -31.65
N ASP A 310 0.77 -39.85 -31.34
CA ASP A 310 2.08 -39.25 -31.08
C ASP A 310 2.76 -39.89 -29.85
N VAL A 311 2.01 -40.10 -28.76
CA VAL A 311 2.49 -40.81 -27.56
C VAL A 311 2.80 -42.27 -27.88
N ASN A 312 1.98 -42.95 -28.68
CA ASN A 312 2.27 -44.33 -29.10
C ASN A 312 3.48 -44.38 -30.04
N GLU A 313 3.68 -43.42 -30.92
CA GLU A 313 4.85 -43.33 -31.79
C GLU A 313 6.12 -43.04 -30.98
N ALA A 314 6.06 -42.11 -30.03
CA ALA A 314 7.15 -41.86 -29.08
C ALA A 314 7.44 -43.10 -28.21
N ARG A 315 6.41 -43.85 -27.81
CA ARG A 315 6.54 -45.09 -27.04
C ARG A 315 7.05 -46.26 -27.88
N ILE A 316 6.74 -46.32 -29.18
CA ILE A 316 7.33 -47.24 -30.16
C ILE A 316 8.80 -46.86 -30.37
N LYS A 317 9.12 -45.58 -30.60
CA LYS A 317 10.50 -45.08 -30.69
C LYS A 317 11.30 -45.41 -29.44
N LEU A 318 10.75 -45.17 -28.24
CA LEU A 318 11.38 -45.54 -26.97
C LEU A 318 11.56 -47.06 -26.85
N ARG A 319 10.56 -47.87 -27.20
CA ARG A 319 10.69 -49.34 -27.24
C ARG A 319 11.73 -49.81 -28.25
N THR A 320 11.86 -49.16 -29.42
CA THR A 320 12.91 -49.49 -30.39
C THR A 320 14.29 -49.06 -29.88
N HIS A 321 14.43 -47.93 -29.20
CA HIS A 321 15.69 -47.56 -28.55
C HIS A 321 16.04 -48.50 -27.39
N GLN A 322 15.06 -48.91 -26.58
CA GLN A 322 15.24 -49.93 -25.53
C GLN A 322 15.62 -51.28 -26.13
N ALA A 323 14.92 -51.75 -27.16
CA ALA A 323 15.25 -52.98 -27.88
C ALA A 323 16.60 -52.90 -28.61
N ASN A 324 17.03 -51.73 -29.08
CA ASN A 324 18.35 -51.53 -29.67
C ASN A 324 19.45 -51.49 -28.60
N ILE A 325 19.17 -50.95 -27.40
CA ILE A 325 20.09 -50.98 -26.25
C ILE A 325 20.18 -52.40 -25.68
N GLU A 326 19.05 -53.10 -25.56
CA GLU A 326 19.00 -54.49 -25.14
C GLU A 326 19.56 -55.44 -26.20
N GLY A 327 19.42 -55.09 -27.48
CA GLY A 327 20.07 -55.70 -28.64
C GLY A 327 21.58 -55.49 -28.62
N ALA A 328 22.08 -54.27 -28.38
CA ALA A 328 23.50 -54.02 -28.21
C ALA A 328 24.06 -54.70 -26.95
N LYS A 329 23.28 -54.79 -25.86
CA LYS A 329 23.62 -55.56 -24.66
C LYS A 329 23.50 -57.08 -24.87
N SER A 330 22.60 -57.56 -25.73
CA SER A 330 22.45 -58.99 -26.05
C SER A 330 23.53 -59.40 -27.03
N GLU A 331 23.86 -58.63 -28.06
CA GLU A 331 25.06 -58.79 -28.88
C GLU A 331 26.34 -58.70 -28.05
N GLY A 332 26.43 -57.76 -27.10
CA GLY A 332 27.56 -57.65 -26.18
C GLY A 332 27.64 -58.79 -25.16
N ARG A 333 26.53 -59.49 -24.89
CA ARG A 333 26.47 -60.74 -24.14
C ARG A 333 26.70 -61.95 -25.02
N GLU A 334 26.30 -61.92 -26.29
CA GLU A 334 26.38 -62.99 -27.27
C GLU A 334 27.78 -63.10 -27.85
N LYS A 335 28.46 -61.97 -28.12
CA LYS A 335 29.90 -61.96 -28.43
C LYS A 335 30.72 -62.51 -27.25
N ARG A 336 30.28 -62.27 -26.00
CA ARG A 336 30.84 -62.90 -24.80
C ARG A 336 30.44 -64.38 -24.63
N ARG A 337 29.19 -64.75 -24.96
CA ARG A 337 28.67 -66.12 -24.88
C ARG A 337 29.31 -66.98 -25.96
N LEU A 338 29.37 -66.55 -27.21
CA LEU A 338 30.09 -67.22 -28.30
C LEU A 338 31.61 -67.32 -28.03
N ALA A 339 32.22 -66.37 -27.31
CA ALA A 339 33.59 -66.55 -26.82
C ALA A 339 33.67 -67.68 -25.77
N SER A 340 32.73 -67.71 -24.82
CA SER A 340 32.60 -68.77 -23.80
C SER A 340 32.16 -70.13 -24.38
N GLU A 341 31.40 -70.14 -25.47
CA GLU A 341 30.83 -71.31 -26.12
C GLU A 341 31.74 -71.87 -27.19
N LYS A 342 32.57 -71.06 -27.86
CA LYS A 342 33.76 -71.61 -28.52
C LYS A 342 34.67 -72.29 -27.48
N ALA A 343 34.74 -71.76 -26.25
CA ALA A 343 35.44 -72.41 -25.14
C ALA A 343 34.65 -73.58 -24.46
N SER A 344 33.40 -73.88 -24.83
CA SER A 344 32.62 -75.01 -24.25
C SER A 344 32.16 -76.04 -25.29
N SER A 345 31.94 -75.66 -26.54
CA SER A 345 31.75 -76.55 -27.70
C SER A 345 32.99 -77.39 -27.97
N VAL A 346 34.19 -76.82 -27.79
CA VAL A 346 35.46 -77.57 -27.72
C VAL A 346 35.46 -78.63 -26.60
N ARG A 347 34.67 -78.45 -25.53
CA ARG A 347 34.47 -79.44 -24.46
C ARG A 347 33.28 -80.39 -24.70
N SER A 348 32.32 -80.04 -25.56
CA SER A 348 30.99 -80.69 -25.62
C SER A 348 30.64 -81.36 -26.96
N ILE A 349 31.42 -81.15 -28.03
CA ILE A 349 31.36 -82.00 -29.24
C ILE A 349 31.70 -83.48 -28.90
N LEU A 350 32.25 -83.72 -27.71
CA LEU A 350 32.56 -85.04 -27.15
C LEU A 350 31.36 -86.00 -26.94
N SER A 351 30.09 -85.56 -27.00
CA SER A 351 29.00 -86.34 -26.36
C SER A 351 27.61 -86.38 -27.04
N SER A 352 27.56 -86.60 -28.37
CA SER A 352 26.50 -87.34 -29.13
C SER A 352 25.00 -86.94 -29.09
N GLU A 353 24.33 -87.14 -30.24
CA GLU A 353 22.89 -87.00 -30.50
C GLU A 353 22.14 -88.37 -30.56
N LEU A 354 20.87 -88.37 -31.03
CA LEU A 354 19.99 -89.47 -31.56
C LEU A 354 19.03 -90.24 -30.59
N ILE A 355 17.86 -90.83 -30.99
CA ILE A 355 16.81 -90.56 -32.04
C ILE A 355 15.61 -91.57 -31.96
N GLN A 356 14.39 -91.16 -32.38
CA GLN A 356 13.22 -91.90 -33.00
C GLN A 356 12.74 -93.32 -32.53
N SER A 357 11.80 -93.99 -33.22
CA SER A 357 10.32 -93.77 -33.37
C SER A 357 9.72 -94.79 -34.38
N GLY A 358 8.48 -95.29 -34.19
CA GLY A 358 7.84 -96.17 -35.21
C GLY A 358 6.34 -96.48 -35.10
N MET A 359 5.69 -96.28 -33.95
CA MET A 359 4.33 -96.79 -33.68
C MET A 359 3.17 -95.94 -34.25
N MET A 360 3.47 -94.96 -35.11
CA MET A 360 2.62 -93.78 -35.33
C MET A 360 1.51 -93.94 -36.37
N GLN A 361 1.62 -94.89 -37.30
CA GLN A 361 0.71 -94.97 -38.47
C GLN A 361 -0.63 -95.68 -38.22
N ALA A 362 -0.75 -96.50 -37.17
CA ALA A 362 -1.98 -97.24 -36.86
C ALA A 362 -3.04 -96.37 -36.11
N LEU A 363 -2.59 -95.49 -35.22
CA LEU A 363 -3.47 -94.64 -34.39
C LEU A 363 -4.22 -93.57 -35.21
N ASP A 364 -3.63 -93.09 -36.30
CA ASP A 364 -4.11 -91.92 -37.04
C ASP A 364 -5.42 -92.16 -37.82
N ARG A 365 -5.80 -93.43 -38.07
CA ARG A 365 -7.07 -93.79 -38.73
C ARG A 365 -8.25 -93.85 -37.76
N GLN A 366 -8.05 -94.36 -36.55
CA GLN A 366 -9.09 -94.44 -35.51
C GLN A 366 -9.54 -93.05 -35.05
N ARG A 367 -8.57 -92.13 -34.89
CA ARG A 367 -8.78 -90.76 -34.40
C ARG A 367 -9.82 -89.97 -35.23
N ARG A 368 -9.74 -90.04 -36.56
CA ARG A 368 -10.51 -89.17 -37.48
C ARG A 368 -12.03 -89.40 -37.43
N ILE A 369 -12.47 -90.63 -37.14
CA ILE A 369 -13.90 -90.96 -37.04
C ILE A 369 -14.48 -90.35 -35.76
N VAL A 370 -13.77 -90.49 -34.63
CA VAL A 370 -14.16 -89.93 -33.33
C VAL A 370 -14.23 -88.39 -33.38
N GLU A 371 -13.24 -87.74 -34.00
CA GLU A 371 -13.23 -86.28 -34.20
C GLU A 371 -14.51 -85.77 -34.90
N SER A 372 -14.99 -86.46 -35.93
CA SER A 372 -16.18 -86.03 -36.70
C SER A 372 -17.49 -86.04 -35.90
N VAL A 373 -17.68 -87.03 -35.00
CA VAL A 373 -18.89 -87.14 -34.19
C VAL A 373 -18.85 -86.11 -33.06
N ASN A 374 -17.72 -85.95 -32.38
CA ASN A 374 -17.56 -84.97 -31.30
C ASN A 374 -17.85 -83.55 -31.79
N LEU A 375 -17.31 -83.16 -32.94
CA LEU A 375 -17.55 -81.84 -33.56
C LEU A 375 -19.05 -81.54 -33.83
N SER A 376 -19.88 -82.57 -34.02
CA SER A 376 -21.33 -82.39 -34.23
C SER A 376 -22.08 -82.17 -32.91
N HIS A 377 -21.67 -82.88 -31.85
CA HIS A 377 -22.29 -82.79 -30.52
C HIS A 377 -21.88 -81.49 -29.81
N GLU A 378 -20.62 -81.06 -29.95
CA GLU A 378 -20.12 -79.80 -29.40
C GLU A 378 -20.91 -78.59 -29.92
N ARG A 379 -21.16 -78.51 -31.24
CA ARG A 379 -21.94 -77.40 -31.84
C ARG A 379 -23.34 -77.28 -31.25
N ARG A 380 -24.05 -78.41 -31.11
CA ARG A 380 -25.43 -78.41 -30.60
C ARG A 380 -25.52 -78.15 -29.09
N SER A 381 -24.49 -78.52 -28.33
CA SER A 381 -24.36 -78.12 -26.92
C SER A 381 -24.13 -76.61 -26.80
N GLN A 382 -23.23 -76.05 -27.61
CA GLN A 382 -22.92 -74.62 -27.63
C GLN A 382 -24.14 -73.76 -28.00
N GLU A 383 -24.98 -74.21 -28.95
CA GLU A 383 -26.24 -73.52 -29.32
C GLU A 383 -27.23 -73.42 -28.14
N LEU A 384 -27.36 -74.47 -27.33
CA LEU A 384 -28.27 -74.50 -26.17
C LEU A 384 -27.73 -73.65 -25.00
N ASP A 385 -26.43 -73.74 -24.71
CA ASP A 385 -25.78 -72.91 -23.70
C ASP A 385 -25.91 -71.42 -24.05
N LEU A 386 -25.64 -71.05 -25.32
CA LEU A 386 -25.83 -69.68 -25.82
C LEU A 386 -27.26 -69.16 -25.59
N HIS A 387 -28.28 -69.98 -25.83
CA HIS A 387 -29.66 -69.55 -25.62
C HIS A 387 -30.02 -69.36 -24.14
N SER A 388 -29.51 -70.22 -23.25
CA SER A 388 -29.71 -70.05 -21.80
C SER A 388 -29.02 -68.80 -21.26
N GLN A 389 -27.80 -68.51 -21.75
CA GLN A 389 -27.03 -67.31 -21.40
C GLN A 389 -27.71 -66.03 -21.90
N GLN A 390 -28.33 -66.05 -23.08
CA GLN A 390 -29.13 -64.93 -23.60
C GLN A 390 -30.29 -64.57 -22.68
N GLN A 391 -31.06 -65.56 -22.19
CA GLN A 391 -32.17 -65.29 -21.26
C GLN A 391 -31.71 -64.73 -19.91
N HIS A 392 -30.56 -65.18 -19.39
CA HIS A 392 -29.97 -64.63 -18.18
C HIS A 392 -29.48 -63.19 -18.40
N TYR A 393 -28.86 -62.92 -19.55
CA TYR A 393 -28.42 -61.59 -19.96
C TYR A 393 -29.58 -60.60 -20.05
N ASP A 394 -30.72 -60.99 -20.63
CA ASP A 394 -31.90 -60.12 -20.75
C ASP A 394 -32.54 -59.79 -19.39
N LYS A 395 -32.51 -60.71 -18.41
CA LYS A 395 -32.95 -60.41 -17.03
C LYS A 395 -32.04 -59.41 -16.34
N LEU A 396 -30.73 -59.69 -16.33
CA LEU A 396 -29.72 -58.78 -15.77
C LEU A 396 -29.81 -57.39 -16.41
N ARG A 397 -30.10 -57.33 -17.72
CA ARG A 397 -30.28 -56.08 -18.46
C ARG A 397 -31.55 -55.31 -18.05
N SER A 398 -32.62 -55.99 -17.63
CA SER A 398 -33.83 -55.35 -17.10
C SER A 398 -33.61 -54.78 -15.71
N GLU A 399 -33.04 -55.57 -14.81
CA GLU A 399 -32.65 -55.15 -13.45
C GLU A 399 -31.65 -53.99 -13.52
N LEU A 400 -30.65 -54.09 -14.39
CA LEU A 400 -29.68 -53.03 -14.66
C LEU A 400 -30.28 -51.87 -15.46
N SER A 401 -31.55 -51.91 -15.90
CA SER A 401 -32.30 -50.72 -16.34
C SER A 401 -32.98 -50.03 -15.16
N GLU A 402 -33.52 -50.78 -14.19
CA GLU A 402 -34.17 -50.25 -12.97
C GLU A 402 -33.15 -49.76 -11.92
N VAL A 403 -32.08 -50.52 -11.72
CA VAL A 403 -30.79 -50.10 -11.17
C VAL A 403 -29.93 -49.38 -12.22
N ARG A 404 -30.55 -48.94 -13.32
CA ARG A 404 -30.17 -47.69 -13.97
C ARG A 404 -31.18 -46.52 -13.84
N ASN A 405 -32.33 -46.69 -13.18
CA ASN A 405 -33.35 -45.65 -13.09
C ASN A 405 -33.21 -44.70 -11.88
N GLU A 406 -33.53 -45.14 -10.66
CA GLU A 406 -33.74 -44.22 -9.50
C GLU A 406 -32.57 -43.32 -9.06
N THR A 407 -31.27 -43.68 -9.27
CA THR A 407 -30.20 -42.71 -8.95
C THR A 407 -30.19 -41.52 -9.90
N ALA A 408 -31.13 -41.43 -10.87
CA ALA A 408 -31.34 -40.34 -11.83
C ALA A 408 -32.16 -39.16 -11.37
N THR A 409 -33.34 -39.44 -10.82
CA THR A 409 -34.12 -38.44 -10.11
C THR A 409 -33.28 -37.85 -8.99
N LEU A 410 -32.52 -38.70 -8.27
CA LEU A 410 -31.54 -38.30 -7.26
C LEU A 410 -30.46 -37.30 -7.76
N ARG A 411 -30.37 -36.99 -9.07
CA ARG A 411 -29.30 -36.15 -9.69
C ARG A 411 -29.72 -34.80 -10.07
N GLU A 412 -30.88 -34.76 -10.70
CA GLU A 412 -31.59 -33.54 -10.94
C GLU A 412 -31.80 -32.91 -9.56
N GLU A 413 -32.24 -33.71 -8.57
CA GLU A 413 -32.26 -33.34 -7.15
C GLU A 413 -30.88 -32.92 -6.60
N LYS A 414 -29.81 -33.73 -6.71
CA LYS A 414 -28.48 -33.34 -6.19
C LYS A 414 -27.92 -32.07 -6.83
N ALA A 415 -28.12 -31.89 -8.14
CA ALA A 415 -27.62 -30.73 -8.90
C ALA A 415 -28.38 -29.46 -8.53
N LEU A 416 -29.70 -29.55 -8.35
CA LEU A 416 -30.53 -28.45 -7.86
C LEU A 416 -30.13 -28.05 -6.42
N LEU A 417 -29.94 -29.03 -5.53
CA LEU A 417 -29.46 -28.77 -4.16
C LEU A 417 -28.04 -28.18 -4.12
N LEU A 418 -27.16 -28.56 -5.06
CA LEU A 418 -25.83 -27.97 -5.23
C LEU A 418 -25.90 -26.50 -5.64
N LEU A 419 -26.73 -26.18 -6.63
CA LEU A 419 -26.93 -24.80 -7.10
C LEU A 419 -27.55 -23.93 -6.02
N GLN A 420 -28.57 -24.45 -5.32
CA GLN A 420 -29.21 -23.76 -4.21
C GLN A 420 -28.23 -23.51 -3.05
N LYS A 421 -27.37 -24.49 -2.72
CA LYS A 421 -26.30 -24.31 -1.73
C LYS A 421 -25.33 -23.18 -2.12
N GLN A 422 -24.86 -23.15 -3.37
CA GLN A 422 -23.93 -22.11 -3.84
C GLN A 422 -24.55 -20.70 -3.79
N ILE A 423 -25.85 -20.58 -4.07
CA ILE A 423 -26.57 -19.31 -3.96
C ILE A 423 -26.65 -18.87 -2.48
N PHE A 424 -26.99 -19.78 -1.57
CA PHE A 424 -27.01 -19.46 -0.13
C PHE A 424 -25.62 -19.09 0.41
N GLU A 425 -24.57 -19.85 0.10
CA GLU A 425 -23.20 -19.54 0.54
C GLU A 425 -22.74 -18.14 0.08
N ARG A 426 -23.11 -17.73 -1.14
CA ARG A 426 -22.85 -16.38 -1.65
C ARG A 426 -23.66 -15.32 -0.93
N VAL A 427 -24.97 -15.52 -0.74
CA VAL A 427 -25.84 -14.59 -0.01
C VAL A 427 -25.41 -14.42 1.45
N ASP A 428 -24.98 -15.50 2.10
CA ASP A 428 -24.52 -15.47 3.50
C ASP A 428 -23.10 -14.91 3.64
N ALA A 429 -22.28 -14.93 2.58
CA ALA A 429 -21.04 -14.16 2.53
C ALA A 429 -21.31 -12.65 2.40
N GLU A 430 -22.18 -12.26 1.46
CA GLU A 430 -22.58 -10.86 1.24
C GLU A 430 -23.20 -10.24 2.50
N LYS A 431 -24.10 -10.97 3.17
CA LYS A 431 -24.68 -10.53 4.45
C LYS A 431 -23.64 -10.36 5.55
N ARG A 432 -22.63 -11.24 5.62
CA ARG A 432 -21.55 -11.11 6.62
C ARG A 432 -20.69 -9.88 6.36
N PHE A 433 -20.34 -9.62 5.10
CA PHE A 433 -19.63 -8.40 4.71
C PHE A 433 -20.41 -7.14 5.07
N LEU A 434 -21.71 -7.09 4.72
CA LEU A 434 -22.58 -5.96 5.10
C LEU A 434 -22.73 -5.81 6.62
N MET A 435 -22.89 -6.91 7.37
CA MET A 435 -22.96 -6.88 8.84
C MET A 435 -21.66 -6.41 9.49
N GLU A 436 -20.51 -6.79 8.95
CA GLU A 436 -19.19 -6.35 9.41
C GLU A 436 -19.00 -4.84 9.18
N LYS A 437 -19.37 -4.35 7.99
CA LYS A 437 -19.35 -2.92 7.67
C LYS A 437 -20.39 -2.09 8.43
N ASP A 438 -21.59 -2.63 8.66
CA ASP A 438 -22.61 -2.02 9.52
C ASP A 438 -22.10 -1.90 10.97
N ALA A 439 -21.43 -2.93 11.50
CA ALA A 439 -20.83 -2.90 12.83
C ALA A 439 -19.65 -1.92 12.93
N GLU A 440 -18.79 -1.85 11.91
CA GLU A 440 -17.70 -0.88 11.81
C GLU A 440 -18.24 0.57 11.82
N LEU A 441 -19.30 0.85 11.05
CA LEU A 441 -19.96 2.16 11.05
C LEU A 441 -20.63 2.49 12.39
N VAL A 442 -21.23 1.52 13.09
CA VAL A 442 -21.80 1.75 14.43
C VAL A 442 -20.71 2.13 15.43
N LEU A 443 -19.56 1.44 15.43
CA LEU A 443 -18.44 1.76 16.31
C LEU A 443 -17.82 3.13 16.00
N LEU A 444 -17.55 3.42 14.72
CA LEU A 444 -17.00 4.71 14.29
C LEU A 444 -17.96 5.88 14.57
N SER A 445 -19.27 5.68 14.39
CA SER A 445 -20.27 6.70 14.72
C SER A 445 -20.40 6.92 16.24
N GLN A 446 -20.24 5.88 17.06
CA GLN A 446 -20.17 6.03 18.52
C GLN A 446 -18.93 6.83 18.95
N GLU A 447 -17.74 6.53 18.40
CA GLU A 447 -16.53 7.31 18.68
C GLU A 447 -16.65 8.78 18.22
N LEU A 448 -17.28 9.02 17.07
CA LEU A 448 -17.58 10.38 16.58
C LEU A 448 -18.50 11.11 17.56
N VAL A 449 -19.58 10.48 18.01
CA VAL A 449 -20.53 11.06 18.98
C VAL A 449 -19.84 11.39 20.30
N GLU A 450 -19.01 10.49 20.84
CA GLU A 450 -18.26 10.71 22.07
C GLU A 450 -17.31 11.90 21.96
N ARG A 451 -16.52 12.00 20.88
CA ARG A 451 -15.59 13.12 20.68
C ARG A 451 -16.28 14.45 20.39
N VAL A 452 -17.40 14.46 19.66
CA VAL A 452 -18.23 15.67 19.50
C VAL A 452 -18.77 16.13 20.86
N CYS A 453 -19.24 15.20 21.71
CA CYS A 453 -19.72 15.53 23.05
C CYS A 453 -18.62 16.08 23.97
N LEU A 454 -17.37 15.61 23.83
CA LEU A 454 -16.22 16.12 24.59
C LEU A 454 -15.86 17.55 24.17
N LEU A 455 -15.88 17.85 22.86
CA LEU A 455 -15.55 19.17 22.32
C LEU A 455 -16.67 20.21 22.51
N GLN A 456 -17.94 19.79 22.59
CA GLN A 456 -19.10 20.65 22.85
C GLN A 456 -20.11 20.00 23.82
N PRO A 457 -19.85 20.02 25.14
CA PRO A 457 -20.82 19.57 26.13
C PRO A 457 -22.05 20.48 26.16
N GLY A 458 -23.20 19.96 25.71
CA GLY A 458 -24.52 20.59 25.91
C GLY A 458 -25.31 20.95 24.65
N GLN A 459 -24.80 20.72 23.44
CA GLN A 459 -25.58 20.89 22.22
C GLN A 459 -26.23 19.56 21.78
N SER A 460 -27.56 19.53 21.74
CA SER A 460 -28.33 18.40 21.20
C SER A 460 -28.46 18.54 19.67
N SER A 461 -27.64 17.79 18.93
CA SER A 461 -27.77 17.71 17.47
C SER A 461 -29.07 17.01 17.07
N ASN A 462 -29.87 17.70 16.24
CA ASN A 462 -30.95 17.13 15.43
C ASN A 462 -30.54 17.03 13.94
N GLY A 463 -29.25 17.22 13.63
CA GLY A 463 -28.69 17.26 12.28
C GLY A 463 -27.69 16.14 12.02
N ASP A 464 -27.16 16.12 10.79
CA ASP A 464 -26.19 15.11 10.38
C ASP A 464 -24.87 15.27 11.15
N MET A 465 -24.44 14.24 11.87
CA MET A 465 -23.34 14.35 12.84
C MET A 465 -21.98 14.61 12.17
N LEU A 466 -21.83 14.21 10.90
CA LEU A 466 -20.66 14.54 10.09
C LEU A 466 -20.57 16.05 9.76
N ASP A 467 -21.70 16.72 9.55
CA ASP A 467 -21.72 18.16 9.27
C ASP A 467 -21.46 18.99 10.54
N GLU A 468 -21.93 18.54 11.71
CA GLU A 468 -21.63 19.22 12.97
C GLU A 468 -20.15 19.05 13.35
N ALA A 469 -19.60 17.85 13.18
CA ALA A 469 -18.17 17.60 13.31
C ALA A 469 -17.35 18.48 12.34
N ALA A 470 -17.78 18.64 11.09
CA ALA A 470 -17.13 19.53 10.12
C ALA A 470 -17.07 21.00 10.59
N LYS A 471 -18.17 21.52 11.16
CA LYS A 471 -18.24 22.88 11.71
C LYS A 471 -17.32 23.05 12.90
N ILE A 472 -17.27 22.06 13.81
CA ILE A 472 -16.38 22.08 14.98
C ILE A 472 -14.91 22.17 14.52
N VAL A 473 -14.45 21.28 13.63
CA VAL A 473 -13.09 21.32 13.07
C VAL A 473 -12.80 22.68 12.43
N SER A 474 -13.70 23.16 11.56
CA SER A 474 -13.55 24.46 10.89
C SER A 474 -13.43 25.63 11.88
N SER A 475 -14.21 25.60 12.97
CA SER A 475 -14.18 26.64 14.01
C SER A 475 -12.87 26.62 14.81
N LEU A 476 -12.33 25.44 15.11
CA LEU A 476 -11.06 25.26 15.81
C LEU A 476 -9.88 25.72 14.95
N GLU A 477 -9.90 25.42 13.64
CA GLU A 477 -8.89 25.91 12.70
C GLU A 477 -8.91 27.43 12.54
N VAL A 478 -10.11 28.04 12.44
CA VAL A 478 -10.25 29.50 12.40
C VAL A 478 -9.74 30.14 13.69
N ASN A 479 -10.10 29.60 14.86
CA ASN A 479 -9.67 30.12 16.15
C ASN A 479 -8.14 30.04 16.31
N PHE A 480 -7.53 28.90 15.99
CA PHE A 480 -6.07 28.75 16.00
C PHE A 480 -5.39 29.76 15.07
N GLU A 481 -5.89 29.91 13.84
CA GLU A 481 -5.30 30.84 12.87
C GLU A 481 -5.51 32.32 13.26
N THR A 482 -6.55 32.67 14.02
CA THR A 482 -6.70 34.01 14.61
C THR A 482 -5.69 34.27 15.73
N VAL A 483 -5.56 33.36 16.72
CA VAL A 483 -4.60 33.53 17.82
C VAL A 483 -3.15 33.54 17.29
N ARG A 484 -2.85 32.73 16.27
CA ARG A 484 -1.55 32.72 15.60
C ARG A 484 -1.22 34.04 14.89
N LYS A 485 -2.22 34.73 14.31
CA LYS A 485 -2.03 36.07 13.72
C LYS A 485 -1.78 37.13 14.79
N GLU A 486 -2.44 37.03 15.93
CA GLU A 486 -2.20 37.90 17.09
C GLU A 486 -0.79 37.68 17.69
N GLU A 487 -0.34 36.43 17.74
CA GLU A 487 1.03 36.06 18.15
C GLU A 487 2.09 36.64 17.22
N GLN A 488 1.90 36.53 15.90
CA GLN A 488 2.81 37.11 14.90
C GLN A 488 2.85 38.63 14.99
N ALA A 489 1.69 39.29 15.12
CA ALA A 489 1.60 40.74 15.28
C ALA A 489 2.32 41.21 16.57
N ALA A 490 2.07 40.54 17.70
CA ALA A 490 2.72 40.85 18.97
C ALA A 490 4.24 40.67 18.91
N LYS A 491 4.73 39.63 18.20
CA LYS A 491 6.17 39.44 17.94
C LYS A 491 6.77 40.54 17.07
N THR A 492 6.08 40.98 16.01
CA THR A 492 6.58 42.08 15.18
C THR A 492 6.60 43.42 15.92
N ASP A 493 5.60 43.69 16.75
CA ASP A 493 5.53 44.89 17.58
C ASP A 493 6.65 44.92 18.65
N LEU A 494 6.92 43.77 19.28
CA LEU A 494 8.02 43.61 20.23
C LEU A 494 9.38 43.84 19.55
N ALA A 495 9.64 43.18 18.42
CA ALA A 495 10.89 43.32 17.67
C ALA A 495 11.12 44.76 17.14
N ALA A 496 10.05 45.45 16.72
CA ALA A 496 10.12 46.86 16.35
C ALA A 496 10.49 47.75 17.55
N SER A 497 9.91 47.48 18.72
CA SER A 497 10.19 48.18 19.97
C SER A 497 11.63 47.93 20.47
N GLU A 498 12.14 46.69 20.36
CA GLU A 498 13.53 46.33 20.67
C GLU A 498 14.52 47.04 19.74
N ALA A 499 14.21 47.12 18.44
CA ALA A 499 15.04 47.83 17.47
C ALA A 499 15.08 49.34 17.73
N LEU A 500 13.94 49.94 18.09
CA LEU A 500 13.86 51.34 18.50
C LEU A 500 14.65 51.61 19.79
N LEU A 501 14.51 50.76 20.82
CA LEU A 501 15.30 50.87 22.05
C LEU A 501 16.80 50.75 21.76
N SER A 502 17.22 49.74 20.97
CA SER A 502 18.64 49.57 20.60
C SER A 502 19.22 50.78 19.87
N SER A 503 18.42 51.40 18.98
CA SER A 503 18.78 52.65 18.29
C SER A 503 18.92 53.82 19.27
N LYS A 504 17.93 54.03 20.14
CA LYS A 504 17.93 55.09 21.16
C LYS A 504 19.04 54.94 22.19
N GLU A 505 19.34 53.72 22.64
CA GLU A 505 20.48 53.47 23.52
C GLU A 505 21.85 53.71 22.83
N LYS A 506 21.96 53.48 21.50
CA LYS A 506 23.17 53.86 20.74
C LYS A 506 23.31 55.38 20.64
N GLN A 507 22.21 56.09 20.39
CA GLN A 507 22.18 57.56 20.41
C GLN A 507 22.57 58.10 21.80
N LEU A 508 22.00 57.55 22.88
CA LEU A 508 22.30 57.91 24.26
C LEU A 508 23.77 57.66 24.64
N ARG A 509 24.36 56.53 24.21
CA ARG A 509 25.79 56.24 24.36
C ARG A 509 26.64 57.29 23.65
N CYS A 510 26.40 57.51 22.36
CA CYS A 510 27.12 58.49 21.57
C CYS A 510 27.02 59.91 22.17
N ARG A 511 25.82 60.33 22.62
CA ARG A 511 25.63 61.65 23.22
C ARG A 511 26.35 61.78 24.57
N LYS A 512 26.31 60.75 25.43
CA LYS A 512 27.10 60.69 26.68
C LYS A 512 28.61 60.78 26.42
N ASP A 513 29.11 60.14 25.37
CA ASP A 513 30.52 60.24 25.00
C ASP A 513 30.86 61.63 24.42
N THR A 514 29.99 62.26 23.62
CA THR A 514 30.20 63.67 23.22
C THR A 514 30.22 64.61 24.42
N LEU A 515 29.33 64.42 25.39
CA LEU A 515 29.27 65.20 26.63
C LEU A 515 30.58 65.10 27.41
N ARG A 516 31.11 63.87 27.60
CA ARG A 516 32.43 63.67 28.22
C ARG A 516 33.55 64.40 27.48
N THR A 517 33.59 64.33 26.15
CA THR A 517 34.63 65.05 25.39
C THR A 517 34.54 66.57 25.50
N LEU A 518 33.32 67.12 25.67
CA LEU A 518 33.11 68.54 25.93
C LEU A 518 33.53 68.91 27.36
N GLU A 519 33.15 68.12 28.36
CA GLU A 519 33.59 68.28 29.76
C GLU A 519 35.13 68.25 29.88
N ASP A 520 35.80 67.29 29.23
CA ASP A 520 37.26 67.17 29.21
C ASP A 520 37.92 68.37 28.50
N THR A 521 37.37 68.82 27.37
CA THR A 521 37.87 70.00 26.64
C THR A 521 37.80 71.26 27.50
N ILE A 522 36.71 71.43 28.27
CA ILE A 522 36.55 72.55 29.20
C ILE A 522 37.54 72.40 30.37
N ARG A 523 37.62 71.22 31.00
CA ARG A 523 38.52 70.95 32.15
C ARG A 523 39.99 71.24 31.87
N VAL A 524 40.47 71.01 30.64
CA VAL A 524 41.86 71.32 30.23
C VAL A 524 42.18 72.80 30.35
N HIS A 525 41.22 73.68 30.11
CA HIS A 525 41.41 75.13 30.15
C HIS A 525 40.83 75.80 31.40
N TYR A 526 39.85 75.17 32.06
CA TYR A 526 39.11 75.71 33.19
C TYR A 526 38.74 74.57 34.17
N PRO A 527 39.56 74.31 35.22
CA PRO A 527 39.40 73.13 36.08
C PRO A 527 38.11 73.06 36.89
N GLU A 528 37.53 74.22 37.24
CA GLU A 528 36.30 74.31 38.02
C GLU A 528 35.07 74.39 37.10
N LEU A 529 34.34 73.29 36.92
CA LEU A 529 33.12 73.23 36.09
C LEU A 529 31.94 73.99 36.73
N SER A 530 32.01 75.32 36.75
CA SER A 530 31.01 76.23 37.30
C SER A 530 30.66 77.31 36.28
N LYS A 531 29.49 77.19 35.61
CA LYS A 531 29.00 78.17 34.63
C LYS A 531 29.02 79.60 35.18
N HIS A 532 28.46 79.78 36.36
CA HIS A 532 28.35 81.09 37.01
C HIS A 532 29.72 81.69 37.38
N GLN A 533 30.77 80.87 37.54
CA GLN A 533 32.14 81.39 37.69
C GLN A 533 32.78 81.70 36.33
N PHE A 534 32.58 80.84 35.31
CA PHE A 534 33.03 81.10 33.94
C PHE A 534 32.42 82.36 33.33
N GLU A 535 31.10 82.57 33.47
CA GLU A 535 30.39 83.77 33.00
C GLU A 535 30.91 85.04 33.68
N LYS A 536 31.16 84.98 35.00
CA LYS A 536 31.74 86.09 35.76
C LYS A 536 33.19 86.38 35.38
N ASP A 537 34.01 85.34 35.19
CA ASP A 537 35.40 85.51 34.80
C ASP A 537 35.51 86.06 33.36
N LEU A 538 34.58 85.68 32.47
CA LEU A 538 34.43 86.25 31.14
C LEU A 538 33.98 87.72 31.19
N GLU A 539 32.94 88.05 31.97
CA GLU A 539 32.44 89.41 32.17
C GLU A 539 33.54 90.33 32.72
N VAL A 540 34.25 89.90 33.77
CA VAL A 540 35.39 90.63 34.35
C VAL A 540 36.56 90.76 33.36
N ALA A 541 36.80 89.77 32.49
CA ALA A 541 37.83 89.87 31.46
C ALA A 541 37.43 90.85 30.34
N GLU A 542 36.16 90.88 29.94
CA GLU A 542 35.62 91.85 28.98
C GLU A 542 35.63 93.27 29.53
N GLU A 543 35.18 93.49 30.78
CA GLU A 543 35.25 94.79 31.46
C GLU A 543 36.69 95.31 31.53
N ARG A 544 37.66 94.45 31.90
CA ARG A 544 39.08 94.83 31.96
C ARG A 544 39.64 95.20 30.58
N ALA A 545 39.32 94.42 29.55
CA ALA A 545 39.74 94.72 28.18
C ALA A 545 39.10 96.01 27.65
N GLN A 546 37.82 96.25 27.96
CA GLN A 546 37.09 97.45 27.54
C GLN A 546 37.60 98.71 28.28
N ALA A 547 37.74 98.65 29.60
CA ALA A 547 38.26 99.77 30.40
C ALA A 547 39.64 100.21 29.91
N ARG A 548 40.49 99.25 29.55
CA ARG A 548 41.84 99.49 29.05
C ARG A 548 41.88 99.96 27.59
N SER A 549 40.98 99.45 26.75
CA SER A 549 40.77 99.99 25.40
C SER A 549 40.35 101.47 25.44
N VAL A 550 39.50 101.84 26.40
CA VAL A 550 39.12 103.24 26.67
C VAL A 550 40.31 104.07 27.18
N GLU A 551 41.14 103.53 28.09
CA GLU A 551 42.36 104.20 28.56
C GLU A 551 43.34 104.46 27.42
N LYS A 552 43.61 103.44 26.58
CA LYS A 552 44.45 103.56 25.38
C LYS A 552 43.92 104.63 24.43
N ALA A 553 42.64 104.58 24.06
CA ALA A 553 42.01 105.58 23.19
C ALA A 553 42.07 106.99 23.79
N GLY A 554 41.97 107.12 25.12
CA GLY A 554 42.17 108.38 25.84
C GLY A 554 43.60 108.92 25.71
N LEU A 555 44.61 108.07 25.93
CA LEU A 555 46.02 108.44 25.78
C LEU A 555 46.38 108.82 24.34
N GLU A 556 45.90 108.04 23.35
CA GLU A 556 46.05 108.33 21.92
C GLU A 556 45.41 109.69 21.55
N GLY A 557 44.19 109.95 22.04
CA GLY A 557 43.51 111.24 21.85
C GLY A 557 44.28 112.42 22.45
N VAL A 558 44.92 112.25 23.61
CA VAL A 558 45.80 113.26 24.21
C VAL A 558 47.07 113.47 23.37
N VAL A 559 47.70 112.41 22.87
CA VAL A 559 48.87 112.50 21.99
C VAL A 559 48.53 113.25 20.69
N ASP A 560 47.40 112.95 20.06
CA ASP A 560 46.98 113.64 18.83
C ASP A 560 46.56 115.10 19.09
N TYR A 561 45.98 115.40 20.24
CA TYR A 561 45.74 116.78 20.68
C TYR A 561 47.06 117.54 20.88
N LEU A 562 48.06 116.96 21.56
CA LEU A 562 49.38 117.56 21.73
C LEU A 562 50.09 117.80 20.39
N ARG A 563 50.07 116.82 19.47
CA ARG A 563 50.55 116.97 18.08
C ARG A 563 49.79 118.06 17.32
N SER A 564 48.52 118.30 17.64
CA SER A 564 47.72 119.41 17.06
C SER A 564 48.16 120.77 17.61
N LEU A 565 48.45 120.85 18.91
CA LEU A 565 49.00 122.07 19.54
C LEU A 565 50.40 122.40 19.01
N GLU A 566 51.29 121.42 18.89
CA GLU A 566 52.63 121.59 18.31
C GLU A 566 52.55 122.18 16.88
N ARG A 567 51.77 121.55 16.00
CA ARG A 567 51.53 122.03 14.63
C ARG A 567 50.95 123.44 14.59
N LYS A 568 50.08 123.81 15.53
CA LYS A 568 49.52 125.17 15.64
C LYS A 568 50.54 126.19 16.13
N ALA A 569 51.36 125.84 17.11
CA ALA A 569 52.41 126.70 17.66
C ALA A 569 53.49 127.02 16.62
N GLN A 570 53.98 126.00 15.91
CA GLN A 570 54.96 126.15 14.82
C GLN A 570 54.45 127.08 13.71
N ARG A 571 53.17 126.95 13.31
CA ARG A 571 52.56 127.80 12.27
C ARG A 571 52.32 129.26 12.71
N LYS A 572 51.87 129.49 13.95
CA LYS A 572 51.46 130.83 14.41
C LYS A 572 52.52 131.59 15.22
N LYS A 573 53.63 130.95 15.60
CA LYS A 573 54.68 131.51 16.49
C LYS A 573 54.13 132.08 17.80
N SER A 574 53.05 131.50 18.29
CA SER A 574 52.31 131.91 19.49
C SER A 574 51.73 130.67 20.18
N CYS A 575 51.61 130.70 21.50
CA CYS A 575 51.02 129.60 22.27
C CYS A 575 49.56 129.37 21.83
N PRO A 576 49.17 128.16 21.37
CA PRO A 576 47.81 127.88 20.91
C PRO A 576 46.75 127.93 22.03
N THR A 577 47.15 127.87 23.31
CA THR A 577 46.25 127.88 24.48
C THR A 577 46.05 129.29 25.03
N CYS A 578 47.12 130.05 25.30
CA CYS A 578 47.06 131.38 25.92
C CYS A 578 47.38 132.55 24.97
N GLN A 579 47.58 132.27 23.68
CA GLN A 579 47.78 133.24 22.59
C GLN A 579 49.01 134.18 22.70
N ARG A 580 49.83 134.05 23.76
CA ARG A 580 51.09 134.80 23.91
C ARG A 580 52.07 134.45 22.78
N GLY A 581 52.75 135.46 22.23
CA GLY A 581 53.83 135.28 21.25
C GLY A 581 55.03 134.54 21.85
N LEU A 582 55.65 133.65 21.08
CA LEU A 582 56.84 132.89 21.46
C LEU A 582 58.08 133.63 20.94
N GLY A 583 58.72 134.42 21.81
CA GLY A 583 59.87 135.27 21.46
C GLY A 583 60.89 135.39 22.59
N SER A 584 62.17 135.47 22.19
CA SER A 584 63.43 135.65 22.95
C SER A 584 63.69 134.84 24.23
N GLU A 585 62.76 134.76 25.18
CA GLU A 585 62.94 134.02 26.46
C GLU A 585 62.34 132.60 26.43
N LEU A 586 61.41 132.34 25.50
CA LEU A 586 60.82 131.03 25.24
C LEU A 586 60.71 130.83 23.73
N SER A 587 61.61 130.01 23.16
CA SER A 587 61.61 129.76 21.72
C SER A 587 60.50 128.77 21.31
N VAL A 588 60.15 128.80 20.02
CA VAL A 588 59.26 127.79 19.42
C VAL A 588 59.89 126.39 19.50
N GLU A 589 61.22 126.30 19.54
CA GLU A 589 61.96 125.05 19.71
C GLU A 589 61.84 124.51 21.14
N ASP A 590 61.88 125.36 22.17
CA ASP A 590 61.68 124.94 23.56
C ASP A 590 60.25 124.49 23.83
N PHE A 591 59.27 125.14 23.21
CA PHE A 591 57.88 124.68 23.24
C PHE A 591 57.73 123.32 22.54
N SER A 592 58.30 123.17 21.34
CA SER A 592 58.23 121.90 20.58
C SER A 592 58.96 120.77 21.30
N LYS A 593 60.12 121.03 21.93
CA LYS A 593 60.84 120.07 22.79
C LYS A 593 59.98 119.64 23.98
N ARG A 594 59.39 120.59 24.73
CA ARG A 594 58.53 120.25 25.88
C ARG A 594 57.28 119.46 25.49
N VAL A 595 56.66 119.76 24.35
CA VAL A 595 55.51 119.00 23.84
C VAL A 595 55.94 117.64 23.30
N GLY A 596 57.06 117.57 22.58
CA GLY A 596 57.68 116.32 22.10
C GLY A 596 58.10 115.38 23.22
N ASP A 597 58.69 115.88 24.30
CA ASP A 597 59.04 115.12 25.51
C ASP A 597 57.79 114.53 26.19
N GLN A 598 56.67 115.27 26.21
CA GLN A 598 55.40 114.76 26.73
C GLN A 598 54.76 113.73 25.79
N ILE A 599 54.82 113.96 24.48
CA ILE A 599 54.39 112.99 23.46
C ILE A 599 55.20 111.70 23.59
N MET A 600 56.54 111.76 23.69
CA MET A 600 57.39 110.57 23.87
C MET A 600 57.11 109.83 25.18
N LYS A 601 56.82 110.54 26.28
CA LYS A 601 56.42 109.90 27.56
C LYS A 601 55.08 109.17 27.44
N LEU A 602 54.09 109.80 26.80
CA LEU A 602 52.77 109.20 26.57
C LEU A 602 52.84 108.04 25.58
N GLN A 603 53.65 108.13 24.51
CA GLN A 603 53.87 107.03 23.57
C GLN A 603 54.51 105.81 24.25
N ARG A 604 55.50 105.99 25.12
CA ARG A 604 56.06 104.88 25.91
C ARG A 604 55.05 104.27 26.88
N ALA A 605 54.11 105.06 27.40
CA ALA A 605 53.02 104.55 28.22
C ALA A 605 52.02 103.74 27.39
N ILE A 606 51.71 104.17 26.16
CA ILE A 606 50.88 103.41 25.20
C ILE A 606 51.59 102.11 24.81
N GLU A 607 52.88 102.13 24.42
CA GLU A 607 53.66 100.94 24.06
C GLU A 607 53.80 99.93 25.22
N ALA A 608 53.91 100.41 26.47
CA ALA A 608 53.86 99.56 27.66
C ALA A 608 52.45 99.00 27.91
N GLY A 609 51.42 99.80 27.63
CA GLY A 609 50.03 99.36 27.59
C GLY A 609 49.80 98.26 26.56
N GLU A 610 50.33 98.37 25.34
CA GLU A 610 50.13 97.39 24.27
C GLU A 610 50.67 95.99 24.60
N ARG A 611 51.73 95.89 25.41
CA ARG A 611 52.28 94.59 25.83
C ARG A 611 51.31 93.86 26.76
N ASN A 612 50.91 94.49 27.86
CA ASN A 612 49.93 93.87 28.74
C ASN A 612 48.48 93.92 28.20
N ASP A 613 48.22 94.54 27.03
CA ASP A 613 46.99 94.35 26.24
C ASP A 613 47.03 92.97 25.57
N GLN A 614 48.16 92.58 24.98
CA GLN A 614 48.38 91.23 24.44
C GLN A 614 48.24 90.17 25.55
N ASP A 615 48.80 90.42 26.73
CA ASP A 615 48.67 89.54 27.90
C ASP A 615 47.21 89.40 28.41
N LEU A 616 46.32 90.37 28.13
CA LEU A 616 44.89 90.29 28.43
C LEU A 616 44.05 89.71 27.27
N SER A 617 44.46 89.93 26.02
CA SER A 617 43.78 89.40 24.83
C SER A 617 43.85 87.88 24.79
N ILE A 618 44.99 87.29 25.14
CA ILE A 618 45.20 85.83 25.08
C ILE A 618 44.23 85.07 26.01
N PRO A 619 44.08 85.41 27.31
CA PRO A 619 43.04 84.82 28.17
C PRO A 619 41.61 85.09 27.66
N LEU A 620 41.32 86.31 27.18
CA LEU A 620 39.97 86.66 26.73
C LEU A 620 39.56 85.87 25.48
N GLU A 621 40.47 85.72 24.51
CA GLU A 621 40.25 84.88 23.33
C GLU A 621 40.09 83.39 23.68
N ALA A 622 40.82 82.90 24.69
CA ALA A 622 40.67 81.53 25.17
C ALA A 622 39.28 81.30 25.79
N LEU A 623 38.82 82.20 26.67
CA LEU A 623 37.47 82.14 27.26
C LEU A 623 36.38 82.24 26.18
N LYS A 624 36.50 83.17 25.22
CA LYS A 624 35.54 83.31 24.11
C LYS A 624 35.45 82.09 23.20
N LYS A 625 36.57 81.35 23.02
CA LYS A 625 36.57 80.07 22.29
C LYS A 625 35.86 78.95 23.04
N LEU A 626 35.75 79.04 24.37
CA LEU A 626 35.04 78.06 25.22
C LEU A 626 33.54 78.31 25.32
N THR A 627 33.05 79.53 25.10
CA THR A 627 31.61 79.87 25.11
C THR A 627 30.75 78.92 24.24
N PRO A 628 31.03 78.70 22.95
CA PRO A 628 30.24 77.76 22.12
C PRO A 628 30.41 76.29 22.53
N VAL A 629 31.50 75.95 23.23
CA VAL A 629 31.72 74.60 23.80
C VAL A 629 30.82 74.39 25.01
N TRP A 630 30.61 75.43 25.83
CA TRP A 630 29.70 75.41 26.96
C TRP A 630 28.24 75.32 26.51
N GLU A 631 27.82 76.12 25.53
CA GLU A 631 26.48 76.03 24.92
C GLU A 631 26.21 74.64 24.33
N ALA A 632 27.20 74.05 23.63
CA ALA A 632 27.10 72.69 23.11
C ALA A 632 27.03 71.61 24.21
N MET A 633 27.66 71.85 25.37
CA MET A 633 27.58 70.97 26.53
C MET A 633 26.19 71.00 27.17
N GLU A 634 25.57 72.18 27.30
CA GLU A 634 24.20 72.31 27.85
C GLU A 634 23.16 71.61 26.97
N ALA A 635 23.22 71.82 25.65
CA ALA A 635 22.40 71.08 24.70
C ALA A 635 22.65 69.55 24.78
N ALA A 636 23.89 69.12 25.03
CA ALA A 636 24.20 67.71 25.23
C ALA A 636 23.63 67.14 26.54
N ILE A 637 23.57 67.93 27.61
CA ILE A 637 22.95 67.55 28.89
C ILE A 637 21.44 67.36 28.71
N GLU A 638 20.77 68.32 28.06
CA GLU A 638 19.32 68.22 27.77
C GLU A 638 19.00 67.01 26.89
N ASP A 639 19.74 66.80 25.79
CA ASP A 639 19.60 65.63 24.91
C ASP A 639 19.77 64.31 25.68
N VAL A 640 20.78 64.23 26.56
CA VAL A 640 21.02 63.03 27.38
C VAL A 640 19.89 62.78 28.38
N GLN A 641 19.31 63.83 28.99
CA GLN A 641 18.16 63.69 29.87
C GLN A 641 16.92 63.21 29.12
N GLN A 642 16.60 63.81 27.97
CA GLN A 642 15.47 63.42 27.14
C GLN A 642 15.61 61.97 26.62
N LEU A 643 16.77 61.63 26.04
CA LEU A 643 17.03 60.26 25.56
C LEU A 643 17.01 59.22 26.69
N THR A 644 17.44 59.56 27.91
CA THR A 644 17.33 58.64 29.06
C THR A 644 15.86 58.36 29.38
N LEU A 645 15.03 59.40 29.50
CA LEU A 645 13.59 59.26 29.76
C LEU A 645 12.86 58.47 28.65
N GLU A 646 13.23 58.68 27.38
CA GLU A 646 12.71 57.89 26.25
C GLU A 646 13.11 56.41 26.35
N THR A 647 14.38 56.10 26.68
CA THR A 647 14.82 54.70 26.83
C THR A 647 14.16 53.97 27.99
N GLU A 648 13.83 54.67 29.08
CA GLU A 648 13.08 54.09 30.21
C GLU A 648 11.63 53.77 29.81
N LYS A 649 10.93 54.70 29.14
CA LYS A 649 9.57 54.47 28.63
C LYS A 649 9.49 53.30 27.66
N LEU A 650 10.44 53.20 26.72
CA LEU A 650 10.52 52.09 25.77
C LEU A 650 10.80 50.75 26.47
N ARG A 651 11.58 50.75 27.57
CA ARG A 651 11.82 49.54 28.37
C ARG A 651 10.57 49.07 29.11
N ASP A 652 9.78 49.99 29.65
CA ASP A 652 8.48 49.68 30.25
C ASP A 652 7.47 49.16 29.23
N GLU A 653 7.46 49.72 28.01
CA GLU A 653 6.64 49.24 26.90
C GLU A 653 7.03 47.84 26.46
N LEU A 654 8.33 47.54 26.38
CA LEU A 654 8.83 46.18 26.13
C LEU A 654 8.45 45.19 27.24
N GLY A 655 8.50 45.60 28.50
CA GLY A 655 8.01 44.78 29.62
C GLY A 655 6.54 44.42 29.47
N ARG A 656 5.69 45.41 29.18
CA ARG A 656 4.25 45.20 28.91
C ARG A 656 4.00 44.34 27.66
N GLY A 657 4.76 44.57 26.58
CA GLY A 657 4.69 43.79 25.34
C GLY A 657 5.06 42.32 25.55
N GLY A 658 6.13 42.05 26.30
CA GLY A 658 6.55 40.71 26.67
C GLY A 658 5.52 39.98 27.52
N SER A 659 4.91 40.65 28.51
CA SER A 659 3.80 40.07 29.29
C SER A 659 2.58 39.74 28.43
N ARG A 660 2.22 40.61 27.47
CA ARG A 660 1.13 40.36 26.52
C ARG A 660 1.44 39.18 25.60
N LEU A 661 2.67 39.08 25.09
CA LEU A 661 3.11 37.94 24.27
C LEU A 661 3.07 36.63 25.06
N GLY A 662 3.46 36.64 26.34
CA GLY A 662 3.34 35.47 27.23
C GLY A 662 1.90 34.95 27.33
N SER A 663 0.94 35.84 27.59
CA SER A 663 -0.49 35.47 27.64
C SER A 663 -1.02 34.97 26.29
N ILE A 664 -0.57 35.52 25.16
CA ILE A 664 -0.94 35.02 23.82
C ILE A 664 -0.33 33.63 23.54
N LEU A 665 0.88 33.35 24.03
CA LEU A 665 1.49 32.02 23.89
C LEU A 665 0.75 30.95 24.71
N GLU A 666 0.26 31.28 25.90
CA GLU A 666 -0.61 30.40 26.70
C GLU A 666 -1.91 30.09 25.94
N THR A 667 -2.61 31.09 25.40
CA THR A 667 -3.85 30.86 24.63
C THR A 667 -3.60 30.15 23.29
N LEU A 668 -2.43 30.35 22.67
CA LEU A 668 -2.03 29.61 21.47
C LEU A 668 -1.80 28.13 21.76
N GLN A 669 -1.22 27.81 22.93
CA GLN A 669 -1.05 26.41 23.36
C GLN A 669 -2.40 25.73 23.59
N GLU A 670 -3.32 26.37 24.32
CA GLU A 670 -4.69 25.85 24.49
C GLU A 670 -5.43 25.67 23.15
N ALA A 671 -5.20 26.58 22.20
CA ALA A 671 -5.79 26.50 20.86
C ALA A 671 -5.19 25.37 20.01
N ASP A 672 -3.88 25.09 20.12
CA ASP A 672 -3.21 24.01 19.39
C ASP A 672 -3.58 22.63 19.96
N GLU A 673 -3.71 22.51 21.29
CA GLU A 673 -4.21 21.29 21.95
C GLU A 673 -5.62 20.93 21.46
N ARG A 674 -6.55 21.89 21.44
CA ARG A 674 -7.91 21.67 20.89
C ARG A 674 -7.91 21.43 19.38
N ARG A 675 -6.99 22.05 18.64
CA ARG A 675 -6.83 21.81 17.19
C ARG A 675 -6.36 20.38 16.92
N ALA A 676 -5.48 19.82 17.74
CA ALA A 676 -5.05 18.44 17.63
C ALA A 676 -6.23 17.47 17.83
N GLU A 677 -7.11 17.73 18.81
CA GLU A 677 -8.36 16.97 18.99
C GLU A 677 -9.27 17.06 17.76
N GLY A 678 -9.41 18.26 17.18
CA GLY A 678 -10.13 18.48 15.93
C GLY A 678 -9.55 17.73 14.72
N GLN A 679 -8.22 17.59 14.63
CA GLN A 679 -7.59 16.79 13.57
C GLN A 679 -7.92 15.31 13.69
N VAL A 680 -7.99 14.75 14.90
CA VAL A 680 -8.43 13.36 15.09
C VAL A 680 -9.92 13.19 14.73
N LEU A 681 -10.76 14.18 15.04
CA LEU A 681 -12.16 14.21 14.60
C LEU A 681 -12.28 14.16 13.06
N SER A 682 -11.48 14.96 12.36
CA SER A 682 -11.40 14.95 10.88
C SER A 682 -10.92 13.60 10.33
N GLY A 683 -9.96 12.94 11.00
CA GLY A 683 -9.52 11.59 10.66
C GLY A 683 -10.65 10.56 10.74
N LEU A 684 -11.44 10.59 11.81
CA LEU A 684 -12.61 9.71 11.98
C LEU A 684 -13.69 9.97 10.93
N MET A 685 -13.99 11.24 10.61
CA MET A 685 -14.94 11.58 9.56
C MET A 685 -14.54 11.03 8.18
N ASN A 686 -13.25 11.08 7.84
CA ASN A 686 -12.75 10.50 6.60
C ASN A 686 -12.86 8.96 6.63
N LYS A 687 -12.55 8.32 7.75
CA LYS A 687 -12.69 6.86 7.90
C LYS A 687 -14.14 6.39 7.78
N ILE A 688 -15.10 7.14 8.34
CA ILE A 688 -16.53 6.86 8.17
C ILE A 688 -16.92 6.91 6.69
N ARG A 689 -16.53 7.97 5.97
CA ARG A 689 -16.81 8.13 4.53
C ARG A 689 -16.18 7.04 3.66
N GLU A 690 -14.99 6.55 4.01
CA GLU A 690 -14.38 5.39 3.35
C GLU A 690 -15.22 4.12 3.54
N VAL A 691 -15.65 3.82 4.77
CA VAL A 691 -16.44 2.62 5.09
C VAL A 691 -17.85 2.70 4.50
N GLU A 692 -18.45 3.90 4.45
CA GLU A 692 -19.71 4.14 3.73
C GLU A 692 -19.57 3.89 2.21
N HIS A 693 -18.42 4.25 1.63
CA HIS A 693 -18.14 3.97 0.22
C HIS A 693 -17.97 2.47 -0.04
N GLU A 694 -17.14 1.77 0.76
CA GLU A 694 -16.94 0.32 0.69
C GLU A 694 -18.24 -0.49 0.90
N ARG A 695 -19.19 0.04 1.68
CA ARG A 695 -20.51 -0.55 1.91
C ARG A 695 -21.48 -0.35 0.74
N SER A 696 -21.27 0.70 -0.07
CA SER A 696 -22.14 1.06 -1.19
C SER A 696 -21.73 0.43 -2.53
N THR A 697 -20.52 -0.12 -2.62
CA THR A 697 -19.95 -0.78 -3.82
C THR A 697 -20.19 -2.28 -3.84
#